data_AF-A0A173VCJ9-F1
#
_entry.id   AF-A0A173VCJ9-F1
#
_cell.length_a   1.000
_cell.length_b   1.000
_cell.length_c   1.000
_cell.angle_alpha   90.00
_cell.angle_beta   90.00
_cell.angle_gamma   90.00
#
_symmetry.space_group_name_H-M   'P 1'
#
loop_
_entity.id
_entity.type
_entity.pdbx_description
1 polymer ?
#
loop_
_entity_poly.entity_id
_entity_poly.type
_entity_poly.pdbx_seq_one_letter_code
_entity_poly.pdbx_strand_id
1 'polypeptide(L)'
;MFTYALDEYGDFEGLKNTNKPIYIGGVIYDDHSIRREEVIERKRIKAYYKSVISEAASIANCTSNFSYPEALHSNGDADRDRNVVRPVKEIVKSTLAEFIRRGTYKGNKLQYEDRNGTLRDFQDRNGEYYIFIILKSDQGMTRLLSQNANILAKDDYASNLYFHMADELISRLIFNNPLIDDIQEISLDIATRRSALLENNSRLFKEYKKQGYKAEQAEDGKYQFRLTNPDIYRTVIAKAILEAEQPNIKIINFNVKSIGYHEWNSKGMEFLYMSDSICSVLGFDIEGTSTDEWLRCIDERVKKLTGKSENLVFGYDEIDNIYSKAWAKYAEGDYYKSLSIAFDAGKLDGEFAKYYKNLWFKKIEEKIIESENVSDFNMAVRKLNETLNNNTLDQEKCFYILRVLEKLVPVMKEKFHSPEAKRILYVLFDIGVTACCHIGDSKGAEKYFEKCKQYAGLVSLDDYLSTRNKLVVSYCDYFEVARAEKLSDENMRFQERLTGFKKELELPGVGDNGFEAMGKAHSQRGQVYAFKRDRRAEVEFRAALVHFEEASANYKITQSYLLQYYLDTGNMEAYLEEAEGYFGGKTKLIDQLKYIMDEGSKNDSLINMKYALYIYVRALYVFRLFELTEKVWSELQNIEVKFGKKIHKKEWALTGHPGEIIFKYMRLIALSRDEKDLELKYAKKMSDCLIYHGATEDVVCKFGEIEVMNKMGNIERRDILSLELCGELAENYCAFADLVVSEDGEARFKWLEEKITFMYR
;
A
#
# COMPACT_ATOMS: atom_id res chain seq x y z
N MET A 1 -25.81 -9.87 18.38
CA MET A 1 -25.74 -8.49 18.90
C MET A 1 -24.34 -8.27 19.47
N PHE A 2 -23.73 -7.13 19.18
CA PHE A 2 -22.40 -6.78 19.69
C PHE A 2 -22.52 -5.76 20.82
N THR A 3 -21.85 -6.02 21.94
CA THR A 3 -21.73 -5.06 23.05
C THR A 3 -20.36 -4.43 23.05
N TYR A 4 -20.30 -3.12 22.82
CA TYR A 4 -19.07 -2.35 22.84
C TYR A 4 -18.97 -1.63 24.17
N ALA A 5 -17.84 -1.81 24.86
CA ALA A 5 -17.52 -1.03 26.03
C ALA A 5 -16.14 -0.40 25.88
N LEU A 6 -16.04 0.90 26.13
CA LEU A 6 -14.83 1.68 25.91
C LEU A 6 -14.46 2.52 27.13
N ASP A 7 -13.15 2.60 27.35
CA ASP A 7 -12.51 3.46 28.35
C ASP A 7 -11.16 3.98 27.81
N GLU A 8 -10.46 4.79 28.58
CA GLU A 8 -9.24 5.48 28.17
C GLU A 8 -8.05 5.20 29.08
N TYR A 9 -6.84 5.36 28.54
CA TYR A 9 -5.60 5.32 29.29
C TYR A 9 -4.67 6.45 28.85
N GLY A 10 -4.05 7.12 29.82
CA GLY A 10 -3.09 8.20 29.56
C GLY A 10 -3.65 9.60 29.80
N ASP A 11 -2.88 10.60 29.37
CA ASP A 11 -3.15 12.01 29.62
C ASP A 11 -3.35 12.75 28.29
N PHE A 12 -4.61 12.97 27.91
CA PHE A 12 -4.93 13.56 26.60
C PHE A 12 -4.81 15.09 26.60
N GLU A 13 -4.70 15.71 27.78
CA GLU A 13 -4.56 17.16 27.95
C GLU A 13 -3.09 17.60 28.17
N GLY A 14 -2.16 16.64 28.27
CA GLY A 14 -0.72 16.92 28.46
C GLY A 14 -0.39 17.58 29.81
N LEU A 15 -1.20 17.34 30.84
CA LEU A 15 -1.09 17.94 32.17
C LEU A 15 0.01 17.34 33.05
N LYS A 16 0.31 16.05 32.91
CA LYS A 16 1.14 15.26 33.83
C LYS A 16 2.56 15.02 33.32
N ASN A 17 2.85 15.38 32.07
CA ASN A 17 4.16 15.21 31.41
C ASN A 17 4.76 13.81 31.66
N THR A 18 3.93 12.77 31.56
CA THR A 18 4.31 11.38 31.84
C THR A 18 4.73 10.67 30.55
N ASN A 19 5.84 9.93 30.59
CA ASN A 19 6.22 9.01 29.52
C ASN A 19 5.36 7.74 29.58
N LYS A 20 4.09 7.86 29.19
CA LYS A 20 3.10 6.79 29.21
C LYS A 20 2.31 6.77 27.90
N PRO A 21 1.82 5.60 27.46
CA PRO A 21 1.00 5.50 26.26
C PRO A 21 -0.33 6.25 26.46
N ILE A 22 -0.83 6.85 25.37
CA ILE A 22 -2.14 7.48 25.31
C ILE A 22 -2.99 6.68 24.33
N TYR A 23 -4.06 6.06 24.82
CA TYR A 23 -4.97 5.30 23.96
C TYR A 23 -6.40 5.26 24.50
N ILE A 24 -7.33 4.97 23.61
CA ILE A 24 -8.69 4.56 23.96
C ILE A 24 -8.79 3.07 23.65
N GLY A 25 -9.37 2.28 24.54
CA GLY A 25 -9.47 0.85 24.38
C GLY A 25 -10.66 0.25 25.11
N GLY A 26 -10.84 -1.05 24.96
CA GLY A 26 -11.97 -1.75 25.58
C GLY A 26 -12.27 -3.09 24.93
N VAL A 27 -13.54 -3.46 24.96
CA VAL A 27 -14.02 -4.79 24.53
C VAL A 27 -15.20 -4.72 23.59
N ILE A 28 -15.21 -5.65 22.66
CA ILE A 28 -16.43 -6.08 21.95
C ILE A 28 -16.79 -7.45 22.51
N TYR A 29 -18.03 -7.61 22.97
CA TYR A 29 -18.61 -8.90 23.25
C TYR A 29 -19.60 -9.27 22.15
N ASP A 30 -19.30 -10.33 21.41
CA ASP A 30 -20.22 -10.95 20.46
C ASP A 30 -21.06 -12.01 21.20
N ASP A 31 -22.37 -11.78 21.29
CA ASP A 31 -23.29 -12.72 21.92
C ASP A 31 -23.77 -13.83 20.96
N HIS A 32 -23.27 -13.85 19.72
CA HIS A 32 -23.66 -14.73 18.61
C HIS A 32 -25.17 -14.77 18.36
N SER A 33 -25.85 -13.67 18.66
CA SER A 33 -27.31 -13.52 18.59
C SER A 33 -28.07 -14.51 19.49
N ILE A 34 -27.43 -14.99 20.55
CA ILE A 34 -28.04 -15.89 21.54
C ILE A 34 -28.86 -15.06 22.54
N ARG A 35 -30.16 -15.36 22.61
CA ARG A 35 -31.10 -14.61 23.43
C ARG A 35 -30.68 -14.59 24.91
N ARG A 36 -30.53 -13.38 25.47
CA ARG A 36 -30.14 -13.08 26.87
C ARG A 36 -28.69 -13.41 27.23
N GLU A 37 -27.85 -13.80 26.28
CA GLU A 37 -26.45 -14.12 26.57
C GLU A 37 -25.69 -12.89 27.11
N GLU A 38 -25.92 -11.70 26.55
CA GLU A 38 -25.35 -10.44 27.07
C GLU A 38 -25.70 -10.19 28.56
N VAL A 39 -26.96 -10.44 28.95
CA VAL A 39 -27.43 -10.25 30.33
C VAL A 39 -26.79 -11.28 31.27
N ILE A 40 -26.59 -12.50 30.80
CA ILE A 40 -25.89 -13.56 31.54
C ILE A 40 -24.42 -13.16 31.72
N GLU A 41 -23.79 -12.64 30.68
CA GLU A 41 -22.40 -12.27 30.70
C GLU A 41 -22.12 -11.09 31.65
N ARG A 42 -23.00 -10.07 31.71
CA ARG A 42 -22.90 -9.03 32.75
C ARG A 42 -22.87 -9.61 34.16
N LYS A 43 -23.76 -10.56 34.45
CA LYS A 43 -23.77 -11.23 35.76
C LYS A 43 -22.49 -12.02 36.01
N ARG A 44 -21.95 -12.65 34.96
CA ARG A 44 -20.69 -13.40 35.02
C ARG A 44 -19.50 -12.47 35.32
N ILE A 45 -19.41 -11.31 34.66
CA ILE A 45 -18.42 -10.26 34.93
C ILE A 45 -18.51 -9.81 36.40
N LYS A 46 -19.73 -9.53 36.89
CA LYS A 46 -19.94 -9.17 38.30
C LYS A 46 -19.47 -10.27 39.26
N ALA A 47 -19.78 -11.53 38.97
CA ALA A 47 -19.35 -12.66 39.78
C ALA A 47 -17.81 -12.85 39.78
N TYR A 48 -17.17 -12.62 38.63
CA TYR A 48 -15.72 -12.62 38.50
C TYR A 48 -15.09 -11.58 39.43
N TYR A 49 -15.49 -10.31 39.33
CA TYR A 49 -14.93 -9.25 40.17
C TYR A 49 -15.19 -9.47 41.66
N LYS A 50 -16.38 -9.97 42.04
CA LYS A 50 -16.64 -10.35 43.43
C LYS A 50 -15.69 -11.44 43.93
N SER A 51 -15.37 -12.42 43.08
CA SER A 51 -14.42 -13.49 43.42
C SER A 51 -13.00 -12.96 43.61
N VAL A 52 -12.55 -12.08 42.71
CA VAL A 52 -11.26 -11.38 42.80
C VAL A 52 -11.16 -10.56 44.08
N ILE A 53 -12.17 -9.73 44.38
CA ILE A 53 -12.19 -8.86 45.55
C ILE A 53 -12.22 -9.68 46.85
N SER A 54 -12.98 -10.76 46.89
CA SER A 54 -13.02 -11.70 48.02
C SER A 54 -11.66 -12.33 48.29
N GLU A 55 -10.93 -12.72 47.25
CA GLU A 55 -9.58 -13.23 47.40
C GLU A 55 -8.61 -12.16 47.91
N ALA A 56 -8.65 -10.95 47.34
CA ALA A 56 -7.82 -9.85 47.80
C ALA A 56 -8.05 -9.53 49.28
N ALA A 57 -9.33 -9.53 49.71
CA ALA A 57 -9.72 -9.35 51.11
C ALA A 57 -9.16 -10.45 52.03
N SER A 58 -9.21 -11.71 51.56
CA SER A 58 -8.65 -12.86 52.27
C SER A 58 -7.12 -12.74 52.43
N ILE A 59 -6.40 -12.38 51.36
CA ILE A 59 -4.94 -12.17 51.40
C ILE A 59 -4.58 -11.00 52.33
N ALA A 60 -5.40 -9.94 52.35
CA ALA A 60 -5.20 -8.78 53.20
C ALA A 60 -5.64 -8.98 54.66
N ASN A 61 -6.23 -10.14 55.02
CA ASN A 61 -6.88 -10.40 56.32
C ASN A 61 -7.85 -9.27 56.75
N CYS A 62 -8.53 -8.64 55.80
CA CYS A 62 -9.42 -7.51 56.05
C CYS A 62 -10.58 -7.51 55.04
N THR A 63 -11.82 -7.60 55.52
CA THR A 63 -13.01 -7.64 54.66
C THR A 63 -13.78 -6.32 54.62
N SER A 64 -13.58 -5.42 55.61
CA SER A 64 -14.39 -4.21 55.76
C SER A 64 -14.19 -3.17 54.65
N ASN A 65 -13.06 -3.22 53.94
CA ASN A 65 -12.69 -2.20 52.94
C ASN A 65 -12.73 -2.75 51.49
N PHE A 66 -13.14 -4.02 51.30
CA PHE A 66 -13.14 -4.72 50.02
C PHE A 66 -14.59 -4.94 49.54
N SER A 67 -15.20 -3.87 49.03
CA SER A 67 -16.56 -3.85 48.48
C SER A 67 -16.55 -3.80 46.95
N TYR A 68 -17.45 -4.55 46.30
CA TYR A 68 -17.71 -4.39 44.87
C TYR A 68 -18.74 -3.27 44.66
N PRO A 69 -18.54 -2.33 43.71
CA PRO A 69 -17.40 -2.21 42.79
C PRO A 69 -16.27 -1.28 43.30
N GLU A 70 -16.38 -0.71 44.50
CA GLU A 70 -15.48 0.32 45.00
C GLU A 70 -14.01 -0.09 44.95
N ALA A 71 -13.69 -1.34 45.32
CA ALA A 71 -12.33 -1.85 45.39
C ALA A 71 -11.63 -1.97 44.01
N LEU A 72 -12.34 -1.78 42.90
CA LEU A 72 -11.78 -1.83 41.54
C LEU A 72 -11.01 -0.56 41.17
N HIS A 73 -11.32 0.59 41.81
CA HIS A 73 -10.84 1.89 41.36
C HIS A 73 -10.34 2.78 42.50
N SER A 74 -9.34 3.60 42.17
CA SER A 74 -8.74 4.58 43.09
C SER A 74 -9.72 5.73 43.33
N ASN A 75 -9.79 6.19 44.58
CA ASN A 75 -10.46 7.43 44.95
C ASN A 75 -9.46 8.56 45.26
N GLY A 76 -8.19 8.37 44.90
CA GLY A 76 -7.08 9.29 45.19
C GLY A 76 -6.48 9.17 46.59
N ASP A 77 -7.00 8.28 47.45
CA ASP A 77 -6.43 8.00 48.76
C ASP A 77 -5.25 7.01 48.62
N ALA A 78 -4.04 7.47 48.95
CA ALA A 78 -2.81 6.70 48.78
C ALA A 78 -2.76 5.41 49.61
N ASP A 79 -3.37 5.40 50.80
CA ASP A 79 -3.39 4.22 51.68
C ASP A 79 -4.37 3.19 51.15
N ARG A 80 -5.57 3.63 50.72
CA ARG A 80 -6.54 2.75 50.08
C ARG A 80 -6.01 2.18 48.76
N ASP A 81 -5.35 3.00 47.97
CA ASP A 81 -4.76 2.57 46.70
C ASP A 81 -3.69 1.49 46.92
N ARG A 82 -2.84 1.67 47.92
CA ARG A 82 -1.78 0.71 48.25
C ARG A 82 -2.31 -0.60 48.82
N ASN A 83 -3.32 -0.53 49.70
CA ASN A 83 -3.76 -1.64 50.54
C ASN A 83 -5.00 -2.37 50.04
N VAL A 84 -5.81 -1.75 49.16
CA VAL A 84 -7.06 -2.33 48.63
C VAL A 84 -7.00 -2.44 47.11
N VAL A 85 -6.84 -1.33 46.41
CA VAL A 85 -6.95 -1.28 44.93
C VAL A 85 -5.81 -2.03 44.26
N ARG A 86 -4.56 -1.82 44.69
CA ARG A 86 -3.40 -2.49 44.11
C ARG A 86 -3.47 -4.03 44.23
N PRO A 87 -3.75 -4.63 45.41
CA PRO A 87 -3.96 -6.08 45.51
C PRO A 87 -5.04 -6.62 44.56
N VAL A 88 -6.18 -5.92 44.45
CA VAL A 88 -7.25 -6.30 43.53
C VAL A 88 -6.74 -6.27 42.08
N LYS A 89 -6.07 -5.19 41.66
CA LYS A 89 -5.52 -5.06 40.30
C LYS A 89 -4.47 -6.12 39.95
N GLU A 90 -3.64 -6.55 40.91
CA GLU A 90 -2.67 -7.64 40.69
C GLU A 90 -3.38 -9.00 40.47
N ILE A 91 -4.44 -9.30 41.23
CA ILE A 91 -5.23 -10.52 41.01
C ILE A 91 -5.95 -10.44 39.66
N VAL A 92 -6.54 -9.29 39.30
CA VAL A 92 -7.13 -9.08 37.96
C VAL A 92 -6.09 -9.36 36.87
N LYS A 93 -4.90 -8.76 36.96
CA LYS A 93 -3.81 -8.94 35.98
C LYS A 93 -3.47 -10.41 35.74
N SER A 94 -3.48 -11.23 36.79
CA SER A 94 -3.16 -12.67 36.71
C SER A 94 -4.33 -13.57 36.26
N THR A 95 -5.58 -13.15 36.45
CA THR A 95 -6.77 -14.01 36.23
C THR A 95 -7.67 -13.56 35.07
N LEU A 96 -7.52 -12.33 34.58
CA LEU A 96 -8.38 -11.74 33.56
C LEU A 96 -8.34 -12.52 32.23
N ALA A 97 -7.15 -13.01 31.84
CA ALA A 97 -7.02 -13.82 30.63
C ALA A 97 -7.83 -15.12 30.71
N GLU A 98 -7.85 -15.80 31.87
CA GLU A 98 -8.69 -16.98 32.09
C GLU A 98 -10.17 -16.62 31.97
N PHE A 99 -10.58 -15.54 32.62
CA PHE A 99 -11.97 -15.08 32.57
C PHE A 99 -12.40 -14.72 31.14
N ILE A 100 -11.60 -13.96 30.38
CA ILE A 100 -11.91 -13.58 28.99
C ILE A 100 -12.03 -14.82 28.10
N ARG A 101 -11.17 -15.83 28.29
CA ARG A 101 -11.15 -17.03 27.45
C ARG A 101 -12.21 -18.06 27.80
N ARG A 102 -12.51 -18.23 29.08
CA ARG A 102 -13.27 -19.39 29.59
C ARG A 102 -14.49 -19.01 30.44
N GLY A 103 -14.55 -17.77 30.93
CA GLY A 103 -15.61 -17.34 31.84
C GLY A 103 -15.55 -18.00 33.22
N THR A 104 -14.34 -18.40 33.63
CA THR A 104 -14.04 -19.07 34.89
C THR A 104 -13.12 -18.23 35.77
N TYR A 105 -12.96 -18.66 37.03
CA TYR A 105 -11.98 -18.10 37.97
C TYR A 105 -11.17 -19.21 38.63
N LYS A 106 -9.86 -19.25 38.39
CA LYS A 106 -8.93 -20.28 38.89
C LYS A 106 -9.38 -21.71 38.59
N GLY A 107 -9.87 -21.93 37.38
CA GLY A 107 -10.37 -23.21 36.89
C GLY A 107 -11.79 -23.57 37.33
N ASN A 108 -12.42 -22.75 38.18
CA ASN A 108 -13.76 -23.02 38.71
C ASN A 108 -14.83 -22.23 37.97
N LYS A 109 -16.02 -22.83 37.83
CA LYS A 109 -17.20 -22.12 37.34
C LYS A 109 -17.59 -21.03 38.32
N LEU A 110 -17.90 -19.85 37.79
CA LEU A 110 -18.44 -18.75 38.59
C LEU A 110 -19.88 -19.07 38.99
N GLN A 111 -20.33 -18.48 40.10
CA GLN A 111 -21.68 -18.68 40.65
C GLN A 111 -22.47 -17.38 40.67
N TYR A 112 -23.80 -17.50 40.57
CA TYR A 112 -24.74 -16.40 40.76
C TYR A 112 -25.90 -16.81 41.66
N GLU A 113 -26.47 -15.83 42.35
CA GLU A 113 -27.72 -16.01 43.08
C GLU A 113 -28.90 -15.94 42.12
N ASP A 114 -29.72 -17.00 42.09
CA ASP A 114 -30.97 -17.00 41.37
C ASP A 114 -32.04 -16.14 42.07
N ARG A 115 -33.25 -16.05 41.47
CA ARG A 115 -34.34 -15.22 42.01
C ARG A 115 -34.81 -15.64 43.41
N ASN A 116 -34.47 -16.86 43.83
CA ASN A 116 -34.82 -17.42 45.14
C ASN A 116 -33.64 -17.37 46.11
N GLY A 117 -32.53 -16.70 45.75
CA GLY A 117 -31.33 -16.60 46.57
C GLY A 117 -30.47 -17.87 46.57
N THR A 118 -30.73 -18.84 45.69
CA THR A 118 -29.91 -20.06 45.59
C THR A 118 -28.71 -19.82 44.69
N LEU A 119 -27.50 -20.15 45.17
CA LEU A 119 -26.29 -20.11 44.36
C LEU A 119 -26.34 -21.20 43.29
N ARG A 120 -26.12 -20.81 42.04
CA ARG A 120 -26.03 -21.71 40.88
C ARG A 120 -24.77 -21.42 40.07
N ASP A 121 -24.19 -22.47 39.53
CA ASP A 121 -23.10 -22.34 38.57
C ASP A 121 -23.61 -21.73 37.25
N PHE A 122 -22.82 -20.83 36.68
CA PHE A 122 -23.06 -20.43 35.30
C PHE A 122 -22.84 -21.60 34.35
N GLN A 123 -23.63 -21.65 33.29
CA GLN A 123 -23.32 -22.48 32.12
C GLN A 123 -22.03 -21.99 31.44
N ASP A 124 -21.48 -22.80 30.56
CA ASP A 124 -20.32 -22.41 29.77
C ASP A 124 -20.69 -21.19 28.89
N ARG A 125 -19.74 -20.27 28.71
CA ARG A 125 -19.97 -19.05 27.91
C ARG A 125 -20.16 -19.45 26.45
N ASN A 126 -21.18 -18.89 25.81
CA ASN A 126 -21.38 -19.08 24.38
C ASN A 126 -20.76 -17.94 23.56
N GLY A 127 -20.81 -16.70 24.06
CA GLY A 127 -20.26 -15.56 23.36
C GLY A 127 -18.73 -15.44 23.41
N GLU A 128 -18.22 -14.45 22.68
CA GLU A 128 -16.79 -14.23 22.47
C GLU A 128 -16.37 -12.78 22.74
N TYR A 129 -15.13 -12.60 23.20
CA TYR A 129 -14.51 -11.30 23.38
C TYR A 129 -13.47 -10.97 22.30
N TYR A 130 -13.55 -9.76 21.79
CA TYR A 130 -12.48 -9.06 21.08
C TYR A 130 -12.02 -7.88 21.92
N ILE A 131 -10.73 -7.58 21.91
CA ILE A 131 -10.19 -6.35 22.50
C ILE A 131 -9.86 -5.37 21.37
N PHE A 132 -10.20 -4.10 21.57
CA PHE A 132 -9.82 -3.03 20.66
C PHE A 132 -9.02 -1.94 21.37
N ILE A 133 -8.16 -1.27 20.60
CA ILE A 133 -7.32 -0.15 21.05
C ILE A 133 -7.08 0.79 19.87
N ILE A 134 -7.06 2.10 20.11
CA ILE A 134 -6.42 3.08 19.24
C ILE A 134 -5.31 3.81 20.01
N LEU A 135 -4.05 3.57 19.63
CA LEU A 135 -2.86 4.10 20.29
C LEU A 135 -2.34 5.35 19.58
N LYS A 136 -2.17 6.46 20.28
CA LYS A 136 -1.54 7.66 19.71
C LYS A 136 -0.06 7.42 19.40
N SER A 137 0.35 7.66 18.16
CA SER A 137 1.77 7.68 17.78
C SER A 137 2.48 8.95 18.24
N ASP A 138 3.81 8.93 18.25
CA ASP A 138 4.63 10.11 18.58
C ASP A 138 4.35 11.28 17.62
N GLN A 139 4.16 10.98 16.33
CA GLN A 139 3.84 11.99 15.30
C GLN A 139 2.39 12.47 15.38
N GLY A 140 1.45 11.57 15.66
CA GLY A 140 0.00 11.84 15.59
C GLY A 140 -0.45 12.34 14.21
N MET A 141 -1.56 13.09 14.18
CA MET A 141 -2.10 13.66 12.95
C MET A 141 -1.45 15.02 12.65
N THR A 142 -0.37 15.01 11.88
CA THR A 142 0.45 16.21 11.58
C THR A 142 -0.37 17.41 11.08
N ARG A 143 -1.41 17.16 10.26
CA ARG A 143 -2.31 18.21 9.77
C ARG A 143 -3.09 18.92 10.88
N LEU A 144 -3.48 18.18 11.92
CA LEU A 144 -4.25 18.68 13.06
C LEU A 144 -3.36 19.34 14.12
N LEU A 145 -2.04 19.12 14.07
CA LEU A 145 -1.06 19.82 14.90
C LEU A 145 -0.53 21.11 14.26
N SER A 146 -0.85 21.36 12.99
CA SER A 146 -0.37 22.53 12.25
C SER A 146 -0.82 23.86 12.89
N GLN A 147 0.02 24.91 12.75
CA GLN A 147 -0.32 26.23 13.28
C GLN A 147 -1.57 26.86 12.63
N ASN A 148 -1.91 26.41 11.42
CA ASN A 148 -3.08 26.89 10.67
C ASN A 148 -4.36 26.11 11.02
N ALA A 149 -4.27 25.03 11.81
CA ALA A 149 -5.44 24.27 12.22
C ALA A 149 -6.34 25.13 13.12
N ASN A 150 -7.65 25.07 12.87
CA ASN A 150 -8.63 25.78 13.66
C ASN A 150 -8.67 25.24 15.10
N ILE A 151 -8.96 26.08 16.10
CA ILE A 151 -9.06 25.69 17.51
C ILE A 151 -10.04 24.54 17.79
N LEU A 152 -11.01 24.30 16.90
CA LEU A 152 -11.96 23.19 17.00
C LEU A 152 -11.43 21.88 16.42
N ALA A 153 -10.38 21.93 15.61
CA ALA A 153 -9.78 20.78 14.93
C ALA A 153 -8.34 20.49 15.40
N LYS A 154 -7.76 21.36 16.23
CA LYS A 154 -6.36 21.25 16.63
C LYS A 154 -6.19 20.26 17.78
N ASP A 155 -5.42 19.19 17.60
CA ASP A 155 -5.33 18.07 18.57
C ASP A 155 -4.81 18.50 19.94
N ASP A 156 -3.80 19.39 19.97
CA ASP A 156 -3.14 19.88 21.19
C ASP A 156 -3.89 21.04 21.88
N TYR A 157 -5.18 21.20 21.57
CA TYR A 157 -6.04 22.25 22.10
C TYR A 157 -7.21 21.63 22.88
N ALA A 158 -7.34 21.99 24.16
CA ALA A 158 -8.33 21.42 25.07
C ALA A 158 -8.28 19.87 25.09
N SER A 159 -9.40 19.17 24.84
CA SER A 159 -9.46 17.70 24.75
C SER A 159 -9.76 17.20 23.33
N ASN A 160 -9.45 17.98 22.29
CA ASN A 160 -9.77 17.62 20.91
C ASN A 160 -9.21 16.25 20.51
N LEU A 161 -7.97 15.94 20.93
CA LEU A 161 -7.33 14.64 20.70
C LEU A 161 -8.23 13.46 21.11
N TYR A 162 -8.86 13.53 22.29
CA TYR A 162 -9.74 12.46 22.75
C TYR A 162 -10.93 12.28 21.81
N PHE A 163 -11.57 13.38 21.41
CA PHE A 163 -12.72 13.32 20.52
C PHE A 163 -12.37 12.73 19.16
N HIS A 164 -11.25 13.15 18.58
CA HIS A 164 -10.82 12.63 17.29
C HIS A 164 -10.48 11.15 17.37
N MET A 165 -9.75 10.71 18.41
CA MET A 165 -9.47 9.29 18.63
C MET A 165 -10.74 8.47 18.88
N ALA A 166 -11.71 9.00 19.63
CA ALA A 166 -12.98 8.33 19.89
C ALA A 166 -13.86 8.22 18.64
N ASP A 167 -13.93 9.29 17.83
CA ASP A 167 -14.66 9.32 16.56
C ASP A 167 -14.07 8.30 15.57
N GLU A 168 -12.75 8.33 15.36
CA GLU A 168 -12.06 7.37 14.50
C GLU A 168 -12.27 5.94 14.98
N LEU A 169 -12.09 5.68 16.28
CA LEU A 169 -12.29 4.36 16.85
C LEU A 169 -13.72 3.85 16.65
N ILE A 170 -14.73 4.63 17.02
CA ILE A 170 -16.14 4.24 16.83
C ILE A 170 -16.41 3.94 15.34
N SER A 171 -15.86 4.76 14.45
CA SER A 171 -15.99 4.54 13.01
C SER A 171 -15.38 3.22 12.55
N ARG A 172 -14.18 2.87 13.06
CA ARG A 172 -13.52 1.58 12.80
C ARG A 172 -14.29 0.40 13.34
N LEU A 173 -14.80 0.48 14.56
CA LEU A 173 -15.40 -0.67 15.24
C LEU A 173 -16.77 -1.02 14.68
N ILE A 174 -17.55 -0.03 14.26
CA ILE A 174 -18.95 -0.23 13.87
C ILE A 174 -19.11 -0.30 12.35
N PHE A 175 -18.51 0.61 11.60
CA PHE A 175 -18.79 0.77 10.17
C PHE A 175 -17.68 0.22 9.26
N ASN A 176 -16.43 0.30 9.71
CA ASN A 176 -15.26 -0.10 8.94
C ASN A 176 -14.49 -1.25 9.63
N ASN A 177 -15.22 -2.22 10.18
CA ASN A 177 -14.63 -3.28 11.01
C ASN A 177 -13.94 -4.33 10.13
N PRO A 178 -12.62 -4.56 10.29
CA PRO A 178 -11.89 -5.51 9.46
C PRO A 178 -12.08 -6.99 9.83
N LEU A 179 -12.60 -7.28 11.03
CA LEU A 179 -12.71 -8.64 11.55
C LEU A 179 -14.16 -9.13 11.64
N ILE A 180 -15.10 -8.22 11.89
CA ILE A 180 -16.51 -8.53 12.13
C ILE A 180 -17.34 -8.01 10.97
N ASP A 181 -17.93 -8.92 10.20
CA ASP A 181 -18.88 -8.60 9.14
C ASP A 181 -20.32 -8.49 9.68
N ASP A 182 -21.20 -7.85 8.91
CA ASP A 182 -22.66 -7.82 9.14
C ASP A 182 -23.11 -7.38 10.55
N ILE A 183 -22.55 -6.27 11.05
CA ILE A 183 -22.97 -5.67 12.32
C ILE A 183 -24.38 -5.08 12.16
N GLN A 184 -25.40 -5.78 12.68
CA GLN A 184 -26.81 -5.33 12.60
C GLN A 184 -27.36 -4.75 13.89
N GLU A 185 -26.97 -5.29 15.05
CA GLU A 185 -27.49 -4.89 16.35
C GLU A 185 -26.35 -4.62 17.32
N ILE A 186 -26.33 -3.42 17.90
CA ILE A 186 -25.27 -2.96 18.80
C ILE A 186 -25.83 -2.46 20.14
N SER A 187 -25.06 -2.72 21.19
CA SER A 187 -25.25 -2.20 22.54
C SER A 187 -23.99 -1.41 22.91
N LEU A 188 -24.15 -0.14 23.32
CA LEU A 188 -23.03 0.76 23.58
C LEU A 188 -22.97 1.11 25.06
N ASP A 189 -21.85 0.78 25.70
CA ASP A 189 -21.48 1.16 27.07
C ASP A 189 -20.27 2.09 27.00
N ILE A 190 -20.48 3.39 27.18
CA ILE A 190 -19.43 4.40 26.98
C ILE A 190 -19.25 5.25 28.25
N ALA A 191 -18.02 5.34 28.74
CA ALA A 191 -17.67 6.21 29.85
C ALA A 191 -17.78 7.69 29.46
N THR A 192 -18.44 8.50 30.30
CA THR A 192 -18.35 9.97 30.16
C THR A 192 -17.06 10.50 30.76
N ARG A 193 -16.45 11.49 30.11
CA ARG A 193 -15.21 12.11 30.53
C ARG A 193 -15.45 13.52 31.07
N ARG A 194 -14.74 13.86 32.14
CA ARG A 194 -14.62 15.22 32.69
C ARG A 194 -13.16 15.65 32.60
N SER A 195 -12.93 16.95 32.45
CA SER A 195 -11.57 17.49 32.56
C SER A 195 -11.02 17.28 33.96
N ALA A 196 -9.70 17.35 34.12
CA ALA A 196 -9.10 17.55 35.43
C ALA A 196 -9.66 18.81 36.13
N LEU A 197 -9.46 18.92 37.45
CA LEU A 197 -9.76 20.14 38.21
C LEU A 197 -8.77 21.24 37.82
N LEU A 198 -9.29 22.35 37.31
CA LEU A 198 -8.52 23.46 36.74
C LEU A 198 -8.72 24.75 37.51
N GLU A 199 -7.66 25.55 37.58
CA GLU A 199 -7.74 26.95 38.02
C GLU A 199 -8.28 27.83 36.88
N ASN A 200 -9.01 28.90 37.23
CA ASN A 200 -9.67 29.79 36.26
C ASN A 200 -8.70 30.54 35.32
N ASN A 201 -7.42 30.61 35.70
CA ASN A 201 -6.36 31.33 34.99
C ASN A 201 -5.51 30.39 34.11
N SER A 202 -5.67 29.07 34.27
CA SER A 202 -4.89 28.05 33.56
C SER A 202 -5.10 28.12 32.05
N ARG A 203 -4.09 27.66 31.30
CA ARG A 203 -4.15 27.58 29.83
C ARG A 203 -5.38 26.78 29.39
N LEU A 204 -5.52 25.55 29.90
CA LEU A 204 -6.62 24.63 29.57
C LEU A 204 -8.00 25.23 29.89
N PHE A 205 -8.18 25.91 31.03
CA PHE A 205 -9.46 26.57 31.35
C PHE A 205 -9.86 27.59 30.28
N LYS A 206 -8.90 28.41 29.82
CA LYS A 206 -9.13 29.40 28.76
C LYS A 206 -9.43 28.74 27.42
N GLU A 207 -8.76 27.63 27.12
CA GLU A 207 -8.99 26.85 25.90
C GLU A 207 -10.42 26.30 25.84
N TYR A 208 -10.89 25.62 26.90
CA TYR A 208 -12.27 25.13 27.00
C TYR A 208 -13.31 26.25 26.88
N LYS A 209 -13.09 27.39 27.54
CA LYS A 209 -14.00 28.55 27.44
C LYS A 209 -14.06 29.10 26.02
N LYS A 210 -12.95 29.14 25.29
CA LYS A 210 -12.91 29.57 23.89
C LYS A 210 -13.64 28.61 22.95
N GLN A 211 -13.67 27.31 23.26
CA GLN A 211 -14.46 26.32 22.53
C GLN A 211 -15.96 26.32 22.92
N GLY A 212 -16.35 27.14 23.89
CA GLY A 212 -17.75 27.29 24.30
C GLY A 212 -18.20 26.33 25.40
N TYR A 213 -17.29 25.56 26.03
CA TYR A 213 -17.65 24.72 27.16
C TYR A 213 -18.11 25.55 28.37
N LYS A 214 -19.09 25.01 29.11
CA LYS A 214 -19.57 25.58 30.36
C LYS A 214 -18.73 25.05 31.51
N ALA A 215 -18.15 25.96 32.30
CA ALA A 215 -17.41 25.62 33.50
C ALA A 215 -18.38 25.26 34.62
N GLU A 216 -18.12 24.16 35.31
CA GLU A 216 -18.82 23.77 36.53
C GLU A 216 -17.87 23.99 37.71
N GLN A 217 -18.34 24.68 38.75
CA GLN A 217 -17.56 24.86 39.97
C GLN A 217 -17.50 23.54 40.73
N ALA A 218 -16.28 23.15 41.12
CA ALA A 218 -16.00 21.97 41.93
C ALA A 218 -15.53 22.40 43.33
N GLU A 219 -15.12 21.43 44.15
CA GLU A 219 -14.55 21.69 45.48
C GLU A 219 -13.29 22.58 45.40
N ASP A 220 -13.02 23.33 46.46
CA ASP A 220 -11.86 24.23 46.61
C ASP A 220 -11.73 25.36 45.58
N GLY A 221 -12.85 25.81 44.99
CA GLY A 221 -12.85 26.94 44.06
C GLY A 221 -12.24 26.63 42.68
N LYS A 222 -11.94 25.35 42.41
CA LYS A 222 -11.51 24.86 41.10
C LYS A 222 -12.71 24.62 40.19
N TYR A 223 -12.44 24.49 38.90
CA TYR A 223 -13.44 24.27 37.87
C TYR A 223 -13.19 22.98 37.11
N GLN A 224 -14.26 22.36 36.65
CA GLN A 224 -14.22 21.21 35.76
C GLN A 224 -15.14 21.44 34.57
N PHE A 225 -14.88 20.73 33.49
CA PHE A 225 -15.68 20.77 32.27
C PHE A 225 -16.20 19.36 31.96
N ARG A 226 -17.48 19.24 31.59
CA ARG A 226 -18.01 18.00 31.02
C ARG A 226 -17.59 17.93 29.56
N LEU A 227 -16.73 16.97 29.26
CA LEU A 227 -16.17 16.82 27.93
C LEU A 227 -17.14 16.00 27.09
N THR A 228 -17.45 14.79 27.52
CA THR A 228 -18.34 13.90 26.76
C THR A 228 -19.65 13.63 27.50
N ASN A 229 -20.71 13.44 26.72
CA ASN A 229 -22.06 13.18 27.21
C ASN A 229 -22.85 12.37 26.16
N PRO A 230 -24.07 11.89 26.48
CA PRO A 230 -24.87 11.11 25.55
C PRO A 230 -25.18 11.84 24.24
N ASP A 231 -25.37 13.17 24.27
CA ASP A 231 -25.74 13.94 23.08
C ASP A 231 -24.59 14.03 22.09
N ILE A 232 -23.35 14.23 22.58
CA ILE A 232 -22.15 14.28 21.73
C ILE A 232 -21.95 12.94 21.02
N TYR A 233 -21.97 11.82 21.76
CA TYR A 233 -21.81 10.50 21.15
C TYR A 233 -22.95 10.17 20.20
N ARG A 234 -24.20 10.57 20.51
CA ARG A 234 -25.33 10.41 19.58
C ARG A 234 -25.08 11.16 18.28
N THR A 235 -24.58 12.40 18.33
CA THR A 235 -24.25 13.18 17.13
C THR A 235 -23.13 12.54 16.32
N VAL A 236 -22.05 12.11 16.98
CA VAL A 236 -20.90 11.44 16.34
C VAL A 236 -21.34 10.17 15.63
N ILE A 237 -22.06 9.28 16.33
CA ILE A 237 -22.54 8.02 15.76
C ILE A 237 -23.56 8.26 14.65
N ALA A 238 -24.49 9.20 14.82
CA ALA A 238 -25.47 9.53 13.78
C ALA A 238 -24.80 10.05 12.50
N LYS A 239 -23.77 10.89 12.64
CA LYS A 239 -22.96 11.36 11.52
C LYS A 239 -22.25 10.18 10.84
N ALA A 240 -21.59 9.32 11.61
CA ALA A 240 -20.88 8.16 11.08
C ALA A 240 -21.79 7.15 10.37
N ILE A 241 -23.01 6.91 10.87
CA ILE A 241 -24.04 6.09 10.20
C ILE A 241 -24.37 6.64 8.81
N LEU A 242 -24.54 7.97 8.71
CA LEU A 242 -24.87 8.64 7.44
C LEU A 242 -23.69 8.59 6.46
N GLU A 243 -22.47 8.85 6.94
CA GLU A 243 -21.25 8.82 6.11
C GLU A 243 -20.92 7.40 5.62
N ALA A 244 -21.24 6.37 6.40
CA ALA A 244 -21.04 4.98 6.02
C ALA A 244 -22.18 4.38 5.19
N GLU A 245 -23.26 5.12 4.93
CA GLU A 245 -24.46 4.63 4.23
C GLU A 245 -25.07 3.34 4.84
N GLN A 246 -24.99 3.18 6.17
CA GLN A 246 -25.49 2.01 6.89
C GLN A 246 -26.65 2.35 7.85
N PRO A 247 -27.80 2.85 7.35
CA PRO A 247 -28.91 3.30 8.21
C PRO A 247 -29.63 2.16 8.96
N ASN A 248 -29.35 0.91 8.60
CA ASN A 248 -30.07 -0.26 9.11
C ASN A 248 -29.51 -0.79 10.44
N ILE A 249 -28.38 -0.26 10.93
CA ILE A 249 -27.79 -0.65 12.22
C ILE A 249 -28.71 -0.22 13.36
N LYS A 250 -29.12 -1.19 14.19
CA LYS A 250 -29.98 -0.96 15.35
C LYS A 250 -29.16 -0.79 16.62
N ILE A 251 -29.30 0.36 17.26
CA ILE A 251 -28.77 0.59 18.61
C ILE A 251 -29.82 0.12 19.62
N ILE A 252 -29.59 -1.04 20.22
CA ILE A 252 -30.52 -1.66 21.19
C ILE A 252 -30.43 -0.95 22.54
N ASN A 253 -29.20 -0.69 23.00
CA ASN A 253 -28.93 0.03 24.24
C ASN A 253 -27.89 1.12 23.99
N PHE A 254 -28.13 2.31 24.55
CA PHE A 254 -27.22 3.45 24.48
C PHE A 254 -26.93 3.97 25.88
N ASN A 255 -25.92 3.38 26.53
CA ASN A 255 -25.57 3.63 27.92
C ASN A 255 -24.28 4.45 28.01
N VAL A 256 -24.44 5.78 27.91
CA VAL A 256 -23.34 6.73 28.06
C VAL A 256 -23.42 7.37 29.44
N LYS A 257 -22.55 6.96 30.37
CA LYS A 257 -22.57 7.41 31.78
C LYS A 257 -21.18 7.44 32.38
N SER A 258 -20.99 8.22 33.44
CA SER A 258 -19.77 8.15 34.25
C SER A 258 -19.69 6.79 34.91
N ILE A 259 -18.50 6.19 34.95
CA ILE A 259 -18.30 4.93 35.66
C ILE A 259 -18.54 5.16 37.16
N GLY A 260 -19.53 4.46 37.70
CA GLY A 260 -19.98 4.63 39.08
C GLY A 260 -19.46 3.50 39.96
N TYR A 261 -18.44 3.75 40.77
CA TYR A 261 -17.84 2.71 41.61
C TYR A 261 -18.56 2.49 42.95
N HIS A 262 -19.69 3.16 43.21
CA HIS A 262 -20.47 2.96 44.43
C HIS A 262 -21.71 2.10 44.17
N GLU A 263 -22.21 1.38 45.18
CA GLU A 263 -23.37 0.49 45.00
C GLU A 263 -24.58 1.20 44.36
N TRP A 264 -24.89 2.43 44.78
CA TRP A 264 -26.04 3.21 44.32
C TRP A 264 -25.94 3.71 42.86
N ASN A 265 -24.77 3.68 42.23
CA ASN A 265 -24.56 4.08 40.84
C ASN A 265 -23.88 3.00 39.96
N SER A 266 -23.77 1.77 40.47
CA SER A 266 -23.06 0.66 39.82
C SER A 266 -23.86 -0.17 38.80
N LYS A 267 -25.18 0.08 38.68
CA LYS A 267 -26.09 -0.78 37.90
C LYS A 267 -25.82 -0.68 36.39
N GLY A 268 -25.52 -1.80 35.75
CA GLY A 268 -25.30 -1.87 34.30
C GLY A 268 -23.90 -1.45 33.86
N MET A 269 -22.95 -1.32 34.78
CA MET A 269 -21.58 -0.85 34.51
C MET A 269 -20.59 -2.01 34.27
N GLU A 270 -21.05 -3.26 34.20
CA GLU A 270 -20.18 -4.43 34.26
C GLU A 270 -19.14 -4.47 33.12
N PHE A 271 -19.53 -4.18 31.87
CA PHE A 271 -18.58 -4.08 30.76
C PHE A 271 -17.67 -2.84 30.86
N LEU A 272 -18.11 -1.75 31.50
CA LEU A 272 -17.27 -0.58 31.73
C LEU A 272 -16.15 -0.87 32.74
N TYR A 273 -16.45 -1.59 33.83
CA TYR A 273 -15.40 -2.05 34.76
C TYR A 273 -14.37 -2.95 34.09
N MET A 274 -14.84 -3.78 33.14
CA MET A 274 -13.97 -4.63 32.34
C MET A 274 -13.09 -3.82 31.38
N SER A 275 -13.64 -2.79 30.75
CA SER A 275 -12.88 -1.88 29.89
C SER A 275 -11.81 -1.12 30.67
N ASP A 276 -12.12 -0.60 31.86
CA ASP A 276 -11.17 0.04 32.79
C ASP A 276 -10.06 -0.94 33.23
N SER A 277 -10.44 -2.18 33.54
CA SER A 277 -9.48 -3.23 33.93
C SER A 277 -8.55 -3.59 32.79
N ILE A 278 -9.06 -3.73 31.56
CA ILE A 278 -8.26 -4.04 30.38
C ILE A 278 -7.32 -2.88 30.06
N CYS A 279 -7.82 -1.65 30.06
CA CYS A 279 -6.98 -0.47 29.87
C CYS A 279 -5.89 -0.39 30.95
N SER A 280 -6.21 -0.67 32.21
CA SER A 280 -5.20 -0.75 33.28
C SER A 280 -4.16 -1.85 33.02
N VAL A 281 -4.57 -3.08 32.67
CA VAL A 281 -3.66 -4.22 32.46
C VAL A 281 -2.73 -4.01 31.27
N LEU A 282 -3.22 -3.37 30.21
CA LEU A 282 -2.44 -3.12 29.00
C LEU A 282 -1.40 -2.03 29.19
N GLY A 283 -1.75 -0.92 29.83
CA GLY A 283 -0.91 0.27 29.95
C GLY A 283 -0.02 0.32 31.19
N PHE A 284 -0.40 -0.37 32.27
CA PHE A 284 0.39 -0.40 33.50
C PHE A 284 1.70 -1.19 33.33
N ASP A 285 2.80 -0.62 33.83
CA ASP A 285 4.17 -1.14 33.69
C ASP A 285 4.46 -1.67 32.28
N ILE A 286 4.09 -0.88 31.26
CA ILE A 286 4.44 -1.18 29.88
C ILE A 286 5.95 -1.00 29.67
N GLU A 287 6.57 -1.95 28.99
CA GLU A 287 7.98 -1.87 28.61
C GLU A 287 8.14 -0.97 27.39
N GLY A 288 9.28 -0.28 27.32
CA GLY A 288 9.61 0.61 26.21
C GLY A 288 9.44 2.09 26.53
N THR A 289 10.03 2.92 25.68
CA THR A 289 10.16 4.38 25.86
C THR A 289 9.59 5.19 24.69
N SER A 290 9.08 4.52 23.66
CA SER A 290 8.50 5.14 22.45
C SER A 290 7.17 4.50 22.08
N THR A 291 6.35 5.21 21.30
CA THR A 291 5.06 4.65 20.85
C THR A 291 5.22 3.43 19.95
N ASP A 292 6.34 3.33 19.24
CA ASP A 292 6.66 2.20 18.35
C ASP A 292 6.87 0.90 19.15
N GLU A 293 7.58 0.98 20.28
CA GLU A 293 7.77 -0.14 21.21
C GLU A 293 6.45 -0.50 21.89
N TRP A 294 5.69 0.51 22.33
CA TRP A 294 4.40 0.29 22.99
C TRP A 294 3.37 -0.37 22.08
N LEU A 295 3.33 -0.04 20.79
CA LEU A 295 2.44 -0.69 19.82
C LEU A 295 2.64 -2.21 19.81
N ARG A 296 3.90 -2.68 19.73
CA ARG A 296 4.23 -4.11 19.74
C ARG A 296 3.89 -4.76 21.08
N CYS A 297 4.25 -4.12 22.19
CA CYS A 297 3.95 -4.64 23.52
C CYS A 297 2.44 -4.76 23.76
N ILE A 298 1.66 -3.76 23.34
CA ILE A 298 0.21 -3.75 23.47
C ILE A 298 -0.41 -4.87 22.61
N ASP A 299 -0.02 -4.98 21.34
CA ASP A 299 -0.49 -6.03 20.44
C ASP A 299 -0.25 -7.44 21.03
N GLU A 300 0.94 -7.69 21.57
CA GLU A 300 1.24 -8.94 22.27
C GLU A 300 0.41 -9.16 23.53
N ARG A 301 0.27 -8.14 24.39
CA ARG A 301 -0.51 -8.22 25.63
C ARG A 301 -1.98 -8.53 25.32
N VAL A 302 -2.54 -7.91 24.29
CA VAL A 302 -3.90 -8.17 23.81
C VAL A 302 -4.07 -9.63 23.38
N LYS A 303 -3.15 -10.15 22.54
CA LYS A 303 -3.14 -11.57 22.13
C LYS A 303 -3.01 -12.51 23.32
N LYS A 304 -2.18 -12.15 24.31
CA LYS A 304 -2.02 -12.88 25.58
C LYS A 304 -3.25 -12.80 26.50
N LEU A 305 -4.14 -11.82 26.35
CA LEU A 305 -5.41 -11.75 27.09
C LEU A 305 -6.49 -12.61 26.43
N THR A 306 -6.73 -12.42 25.13
CA THR A 306 -7.80 -13.13 24.41
C THR A 306 -7.41 -14.54 24.02
N GLY A 307 -6.11 -14.83 23.88
CA GLY A 307 -5.64 -16.13 23.37
C GLY A 307 -5.84 -16.32 21.88
N LYS A 308 -6.14 -15.22 21.16
CA LYS A 308 -6.40 -15.18 19.73
C LYS A 308 -5.47 -14.18 19.07
N SER A 309 -5.12 -14.43 17.82
CA SER A 309 -4.34 -13.49 17.00
C SER A 309 -5.18 -12.30 16.52
N GLU A 310 -6.49 -12.47 16.44
CA GLU A 310 -7.44 -11.53 15.86
C GLU A 310 -7.99 -10.59 16.93
N ASN A 311 -7.46 -9.36 16.96
CA ASN A 311 -7.91 -8.27 17.82
C ASN A 311 -7.74 -6.94 17.07
N LEU A 312 -8.38 -5.86 17.56
CA LEU A 312 -8.51 -4.59 16.83
C LEU A 312 -7.57 -3.52 17.40
N VAL A 313 -6.27 -3.63 17.11
CA VAL A 313 -5.25 -2.67 17.55
C VAL A 313 -4.90 -1.70 16.43
N PHE A 314 -5.30 -0.44 16.58
CA PHE A 314 -5.08 0.64 15.63
C PHE A 314 -4.10 1.68 16.20
N GLY A 315 -3.53 2.48 15.30
CA GLY A 315 -2.75 3.66 15.64
C GLY A 315 -3.48 4.94 15.26
N TYR A 316 -3.49 5.94 16.13
CA TYR A 316 -3.85 7.30 15.76
C TYR A 316 -2.64 7.97 15.12
N ASP A 317 -2.52 7.77 13.80
CA ASP A 317 -1.41 8.17 12.94
C ASP A 317 -1.89 8.39 11.50
N GLU A 318 -1.16 9.13 10.68
CA GLU A 318 -1.53 9.38 9.27
C GLU A 318 -1.71 8.07 8.47
N ILE A 319 -1.00 7.00 8.82
CA ILE A 319 -1.19 5.69 8.17
C ILE A 319 -2.61 5.16 8.34
N ASP A 320 -3.27 5.41 9.48
CA ASP A 320 -4.65 4.95 9.72
C ASP A 320 -5.64 5.69 8.81
N ASN A 321 -5.41 6.99 8.58
CA ASN A 321 -6.19 7.74 7.59
C ASN A 321 -6.05 7.16 6.17
N ILE A 322 -4.84 6.73 5.80
CA ILE A 322 -4.59 6.08 4.51
C ILE A 322 -5.30 4.74 4.44
N TYR A 323 -5.24 3.94 5.51
CA TYR A 323 -6.00 2.71 5.64
C TYR A 323 -7.51 2.94 5.51
N SER A 324 -8.05 4.01 6.12
CA SER A 324 -9.47 4.37 5.98
C SER A 324 -9.88 4.57 4.53
N LYS A 325 -9.05 5.31 3.79
CA LYS A 325 -9.31 5.60 2.38
C LYS A 325 -9.26 4.32 1.54
N ALA A 326 -8.33 3.42 1.85
CA ALA A 326 -8.26 2.12 1.18
C ALA A 326 -9.50 1.26 1.49
N TRP A 327 -9.93 1.22 2.75
CA TRP A 327 -11.10 0.46 3.18
C TRP A 327 -12.39 1.01 2.55
N ALA A 328 -12.59 2.32 2.55
CA ALA A 328 -13.73 2.97 1.90
C ALA A 328 -13.81 2.60 0.41
N LYS A 329 -12.68 2.63 -0.31
CA LYS A 329 -12.65 2.22 -1.72
C LYS A 329 -12.94 0.74 -1.92
N TYR A 330 -12.53 -0.12 -0.98
CA TYR A 330 -12.92 -1.52 -0.98
C TYR A 330 -14.44 -1.68 -0.79
N ALA A 331 -15.03 -0.99 0.20
CA ALA A 331 -16.46 -1.02 0.47
C ALA A 331 -17.32 -0.49 -0.69
N GLU A 332 -16.81 0.48 -1.45
CA GLU A 332 -17.40 0.98 -2.70
C GLU A 332 -17.28 0.00 -3.89
N GLY A 333 -16.58 -1.14 -3.74
CA GLY A 333 -16.30 -2.10 -4.82
C GLY A 333 -15.13 -1.70 -5.74
N ASP A 334 -14.38 -0.65 -5.42
CA ASP A 334 -13.22 -0.19 -6.20
C ASP A 334 -11.92 -0.88 -5.76
N TYR A 335 -11.82 -2.18 -6.06
CA TYR A 335 -10.65 -3.00 -5.66
C TYR A 335 -9.33 -2.45 -6.22
N TYR A 336 -9.32 -1.96 -7.46
CA TYR A 336 -8.14 -1.36 -8.06
C TYR A 336 -7.64 -0.17 -7.23
N LYS A 337 -8.54 0.77 -6.87
CA LYS A 337 -8.13 1.95 -6.11
C LYS A 337 -7.75 1.61 -4.67
N SER A 338 -8.47 0.67 -4.05
CA SER A 338 -8.13 0.17 -2.71
C SER A 338 -6.71 -0.41 -2.67
N LEU A 339 -6.40 -1.33 -3.60
CA LEU A 339 -5.06 -1.94 -3.71
C LEU A 339 -3.98 -0.92 -4.10
N SER A 340 -4.31 0.05 -4.95
CA SER A 340 -3.42 1.15 -5.31
C SER A 340 -3.00 1.96 -4.07
N ILE A 341 -3.94 2.29 -3.19
CA ILE A 341 -3.66 2.99 -1.92
C ILE A 341 -2.85 2.10 -0.98
N ALA A 342 -3.19 0.82 -0.86
CA ALA A 342 -2.45 -0.13 -0.02
C ALA A 342 -0.97 -0.26 -0.45
N PHE A 343 -0.72 -0.30 -1.76
CA PHE A 343 0.63 -0.33 -2.32
C PHE A 343 1.42 0.94 -1.98
N ASP A 344 0.81 2.12 -2.20
CA ASP A 344 1.46 3.41 -1.90
C ASP A 344 1.74 3.55 -0.39
N ALA A 345 0.82 3.09 0.46
CA ALA A 345 1.00 3.06 1.91
C ALA A 345 2.14 2.13 2.34
N GLY A 346 2.32 1.01 1.64
CA GLY A 346 3.37 0.04 1.89
C GLY A 346 4.79 0.52 1.58
N LYS A 347 4.94 1.72 0.97
CA LYS A 347 6.20 2.43 0.73
C LYS A 347 6.55 3.44 1.83
N LEU A 348 5.66 3.68 2.78
CA LEU A 348 5.91 4.60 3.89
C LEU A 348 6.81 3.96 4.95
N ASP A 349 7.69 4.78 5.52
CA ASP A 349 8.57 4.40 6.62
C ASP A 349 7.87 4.53 7.99
N GLY A 350 8.42 3.85 9.00
CA GLY A 350 7.95 3.89 10.39
C GLY A 350 7.31 2.58 10.86
N GLU A 351 7.26 2.37 12.18
CA GLU A 351 6.76 1.10 12.74
C GLU A 351 5.24 0.96 12.62
N PHE A 352 4.47 2.04 12.75
CA PHE A 352 3.04 2.03 12.46
C PHE A 352 2.77 1.67 11.00
N ALA A 353 3.51 2.25 10.04
CA ALA A 353 3.38 1.91 8.62
C ALA A 353 3.65 0.43 8.35
N LYS A 354 4.72 -0.13 8.93
CA LYS A 354 5.04 -1.57 8.84
C LYS A 354 3.95 -2.44 9.47
N TYR A 355 3.45 -2.05 10.64
CA TYR A 355 2.38 -2.77 11.33
C TYR A 355 1.11 -2.83 10.47
N TYR A 356 0.68 -1.69 9.93
CA TYR A 356 -0.49 -1.60 9.05
C TYR A 356 -0.31 -2.39 7.75
N LYS A 357 0.87 -2.32 7.12
CA LYS A 357 1.20 -3.10 5.92
C LYS A 357 1.02 -4.59 6.15
N ASN A 358 1.57 -5.10 7.25
CA ASN A 358 1.61 -6.53 7.53
C ASN A 358 0.28 -7.09 8.06
N LEU A 359 -0.55 -6.25 8.68
CA LEU A 359 -1.82 -6.65 9.28
C LEU A 359 -3.03 -6.08 8.52
N TRP A 360 -3.22 -4.77 8.56
CA TRP A 360 -4.47 -4.13 8.13
C TRP A 360 -4.65 -4.05 6.61
N PHE A 361 -3.63 -3.64 5.86
CA PHE A 361 -3.71 -3.66 4.39
C PHE A 361 -3.80 -5.09 3.86
N LYS A 362 -3.13 -6.03 4.50
CA LYS A 362 -3.26 -7.46 4.20
C LYS A 362 -4.69 -7.97 4.44
N LYS A 363 -5.39 -7.49 5.47
CA LYS A 363 -6.81 -7.81 5.68
C LYS A 363 -7.71 -7.31 4.55
N ILE A 364 -7.43 -6.15 3.97
CA ILE A 364 -8.12 -5.68 2.75
C ILE A 364 -7.86 -6.66 1.59
N GLU A 365 -6.60 -7.07 1.38
CA GLU A 365 -6.29 -8.06 0.34
C GLU A 365 -7.06 -9.36 0.55
N GLU A 366 -7.07 -9.90 1.78
CA GLU A 366 -7.80 -11.12 2.14
C GLU A 366 -9.30 -10.99 1.83
N LYS A 367 -9.94 -9.89 2.24
CA LYS A 367 -11.35 -9.60 1.94
C LYS A 367 -11.64 -9.51 0.44
N ILE A 368 -10.74 -8.89 -0.33
CA ILE A 368 -10.87 -8.85 -1.79
C ILE A 368 -10.72 -10.25 -2.38
N ILE A 369 -9.77 -11.06 -1.91
CA ILE A 369 -9.52 -12.43 -2.39
C ILE A 369 -10.71 -13.36 -2.12
N GLU A 370 -11.38 -13.18 -0.99
CA GLU A 370 -12.56 -13.95 -0.59
C GLU A 370 -13.86 -13.45 -1.26
N SER A 371 -13.82 -12.31 -1.94
CA SER A 371 -15.01 -11.74 -2.59
C SER A 371 -15.49 -12.59 -3.76
N GLU A 372 -16.82 -12.74 -3.84
CA GLU A 372 -17.51 -13.36 -4.96
C GLU A 372 -18.10 -12.33 -5.94
N ASN A 373 -17.86 -11.03 -5.74
CA ASN A 373 -18.45 -9.98 -6.56
C ASN A 373 -17.77 -9.87 -7.93
N VAL A 374 -18.45 -10.42 -8.93
CA VAL A 374 -18.02 -10.42 -10.34
C VAL A 374 -17.91 -9.00 -10.92
N SER A 375 -18.79 -8.07 -10.53
CA SER A 375 -18.79 -6.70 -11.09
C SER A 375 -17.54 -5.94 -10.67
N ASP A 376 -17.23 -5.98 -9.39
CA ASP A 376 -16.09 -5.27 -8.79
C ASP A 376 -14.77 -5.82 -9.35
N PHE A 377 -14.65 -7.15 -9.46
CA PHE A 377 -13.51 -7.80 -10.10
C PHE A 377 -13.35 -7.34 -11.56
N ASN A 378 -14.43 -7.36 -12.35
CA ASN A 378 -14.39 -6.94 -13.75
C ASN A 378 -13.94 -5.48 -13.89
N MET A 379 -14.46 -4.60 -13.03
CA MET A 379 -14.08 -3.18 -13.00
C MET A 379 -12.60 -3.01 -12.66
N ALA A 380 -12.10 -3.74 -11.67
CA ALA A 380 -10.70 -3.69 -11.27
C ALA A 380 -9.75 -4.14 -12.39
N VAL A 381 -10.09 -5.23 -13.09
CA VAL A 381 -9.31 -5.72 -14.25
C VAL A 381 -9.30 -4.67 -15.37
N ARG A 382 -10.43 -4.03 -15.67
CA ARG A 382 -10.51 -2.98 -16.70
C ARG A 382 -9.67 -1.75 -16.34
N LYS A 383 -9.79 -1.24 -15.11
CA LYS A 383 -8.98 -0.11 -14.63
C LYS A 383 -7.48 -0.43 -14.66
N LEU A 384 -7.11 -1.67 -14.31
CA LEU A 384 -5.73 -2.12 -14.41
C LEU A 384 -5.25 -2.15 -15.87
N ASN A 385 -6.07 -2.63 -16.80
CA ASN A 385 -5.77 -2.62 -18.23
C ASN A 385 -5.57 -1.19 -18.76
N GLU A 386 -6.46 -0.26 -18.40
CA GLU A 386 -6.37 1.15 -18.78
C GLU A 386 -5.07 1.77 -18.27
N THR A 387 -4.68 1.47 -17.03
CA THR A 387 -3.44 1.99 -16.43
C THR A 387 -2.20 1.53 -17.18
N LEU A 388 -2.14 0.27 -17.62
CA LEU A 388 -1.00 -0.27 -18.38
C LEU A 388 -0.83 0.39 -19.75
N ASN A 389 -1.89 0.96 -20.31
CA ASN A 389 -1.84 1.66 -21.59
C ASN A 389 -1.41 3.15 -21.45
N ASN A 390 -1.16 3.64 -20.23
CA ASN A 390 -0.72 5.01 -19.99
C ASN A 390 0.81 5.15 -20.00
N ASN A 391 1.30 6.23 -20.64
CA ASN A 391 2.73 6.52 -20.78
C ASN A 391 3.47 6.89 -19.47
N THR A 392 2.78 6.98 -18.33
CA THR A 392 3.34 7.33 -17.01
C THR A 392 3.18 6.20 -15.98
N LEU A 393 3.20 4.95 -16.44
CA LEU A 393 2.97 3.74 -15.65
C LEU A 393 3.91 3.58 -14.44
N ASP A 394 3.34 3.17 -13.30
CA ASP A 394 4.06 2.59 -12.16
C ASP A 394 3.98 1.06 -12.26
N GLN A 395 5.03 0.45 -12.84
CA GLN A 395 5.07 -0.98 -13.18
C GLN A 395 4.91 -1.87 -11.94
N GLU A 396 5.57 -1.50 -10.83
CA GLU A 396 5.54 -2.24 -9.57
C GLU A 396 4.12 -2.31 -9.01
N LYS A 397 3.42 -1.17 -9.01
CA LYS A 397 2.03 -1.08 -8.54
C LYS A 397 1.11 -1.99 -9.36
N CYS A 398 1.25 -1.95 -10.67
CA CYS A 398 0.44 -2.77 -11.56
C CYS A 398 0.68 -4.26 -11.34
N PHE A 399 1.93 -4.68 -11.14
CA PHE A 399 2.25 -6.07 -10.84
C PHE A 399 1.68 -6.50 -9.48
N TYR A 400 1.78 -5.67 -8.44
CA TYR A 400 1.17 -5.94 -7.14
C TYR A 400 -0.35 -6.17 -7.25
N ILE A 401 -1.06 -5.26 -7.92
CA ILE A 401 -2.53 -5.36 -8.11
C ILE A 401 -2.88 -6.64 -8.90
N LEU A 402 -2.16 -6.92 -9.99
CA LEU A 402 -2.33 -8.14 -10.78
C LEU A 402 -2.23 -9.40 -9.91
N ARG A 403 -1.22 -9.49 -9.04
CA ARG A 403 -1.00 -10.67 -8.18
C ARG A 403 -2.13 -10.89 -7.18
N VAL A 404 -2.75 -9.82 -6.67
CA VAL A 404 -3.92 -9.96 -5.79
C VAL A 404 -5.13 -10.38 -6.61
N LEU A 405 -5.41 -9.71 -7.74
CA LEU A 405 -6.55 -10.06 -8.61
C LEU A 405 -6.46 -11.49 -9.17
N GLU A 406 -5.27 -11.99 -9.47
CA GLU A 406 -5.04 -13.37 -9.92
C GLU A 406 -5.52 -14.41 -8.88
N LYS A 407 -5.43 -14.12 -7.59
CA LYS A 407 -5.87 -15.04 -6.54
C LYS A 407 -7.40 -15.24 -6.51
N LEU A 408 -8.18 -14.30 -7.06
CA LEU A 408 -9.63 -14.43 -7.16
C LEU A 408 -10.06 -15.34 -8.33
N VAL A 409 -9.14 -15.62 -9.28
CA VAL A 409 -9.45 -16.37 -10.49
C VAL A 409 -10.16 -17.72 -10.24
N PRO A 410 -9.76 -18.56 -9.26
CA PRO A 410 -10.44 -19.82 -9.00
C PRO A 410 -11.93 -19.62 -8.67
N VAL A 411 -12.23 -18.68 -7.76
CA VAL A 411 -13.60 -18.32 -7.36
C VAL A 411 -14.38 -17.73 -8.54
N MET A 412 -13.76 -16.80 -9.28
CA MET A 412 -14.40 -16.14 -10.42
C MET A 412 -14.71 -17.11 -11.56
N LYS A 413 -13.86 -18.12 -11.81
CA LYS A 413 -14.12 -19.17 -12.82
C LYS A 413 -15.41 -19.93 -12.55
N GLU A 414 -15.75 -20.19 -11.29
CA GLU A 414 -16.98 -20.86 -10.90
C GLU A 414 -18.21 -19.96 -11.10
N LYS A 415 -18.06 -18.65 -10.91
CA LYS A 415 -19.15 -17.67 -11.08
C LYS A 415 -19.38 -17.24 -12.53
N PHE A 416 -18.39 -17.41 -13.41
CA PHE A 416 -18.51 -17.07 -14.83
C PHE A 416 -19.24 -18.15 -15.64
N HIS A 417 -20.54 -17.94 -15.86
CA HIS A 417 -21.38 -18.89 -16.58
C HIS A 417 -21.41 -18.68 -18.11
N SER A 418 -21.06 -17.50 -18.62
CA SER A 418 -21.06 -17.21 -20.06
C SER A 418 -19.64 -17.08 -20.66
N PRO A 419 -19.46 -17.38 -21.96
CA PRO A 419 -18.23 -17.10 -22.70
C PRO A 419 -17.78 -15.64 -22.59
N GLU A 420 -18.73 -14.70 -22.68
CA GLU A 420 -18.47 -13.26 -22.60
C GLU A 420 -17.90 -12.87 -21.23
N ALA A 421 -18.43 -13.46 -20.16
CA ALA A 421 -17.94 -13.20 -18.82
C ALA A 421 -16.52 -13.75 -18.62
N LYS A 422 -16.22 -14.93 -19.18
CA LYS A 422 -14.87 -15.54 -19.15
C LYS A 422 -13.84 -14.74 -19.95
N ARG A 423 -14.24 -13.86 -20.88
CA ARG A 423 -13.33 -12.99 -21.63
C ARG A 423 -12.48 -12.10 -20.71
N ILE A 424 -13.00 -11.71 -19.55
CA ILE A 424 -12.24 -10.87 -18.61
C ILE A 424 -10.99 -11.58 -18.06
N LEU A 425 -11.02 -12.93 -17.96
CA LEU A 425 -9.86 -13.71 -17.54
C LEU A 425 -8.74 -13.63 -18.58
N TYR A 426 -9.10 -13.61 -19.87
CA TYR A 426 -8.13 -13.34 -20.92
C TYR A 426 -7.47 -11.98 -20.71
N VAL A 427 -8.25 -10.93 -20.48
CA VAL A 427 -7.74 -9.57 -20.25
C VAL A 427 -6.79 -9.55 -19.04
N LEU A 428 -7.16 -10.20 -17.93
CA LEU A 428 -6.29 -10.31 -16.75
C LEU A 428 -4.96 -11.00 -17.06
N PHE A 429 -4.96 -12.07 -17.84
CA PHE A 429 -3.72 -12.76 -18.19
C PHE A 429 -2.90 -12.01 -19.24
N ASP A 430 -3.51 -11.28 -20.17
CA ASP A 430 -2.81 -10.42 -21.12
C ASP A 430 -2.15 -9.21 -20.42
N ILE A 431 -2.82 -8.64 -19.40
CA ILE A 431 -2.21 -7.71 -18.43
C ILE A 431 -0.98 -8.37 -17.80
N GLY A 432 -1.06 -9.64 -17.42
CA GLY A 432 0.07 -10.40 -16.87
C GLY A 432 1.24 -10.55 -17.83
N VAL A 433 1.00 -10.83 -19.11
CA VAL A 433 2.04 -10.83 -20.15
C VAL A 433 2.71 -9.45 -20.20
N THR A 434 1.91 -8.39 -20.28
CA THR A 434 2.38 -7.00 -20.37
C THR A 434 3.22 -6.59 -19.15
N ALA A 435 2.72 -6.86 -17.95
CA ALA A 435 3.39 -6.52 -16.70
C ALA A 435 4.70 -7.29 -16.53
N CYS A 436 4.74 -8.58 -16.89
CA CYS A 436 5.97 -9.37 -16.88
C CYS A 436 7.01 -8.86 -17.89
N CYS A 437 6.61 -8.48 -19.11
CA CYS A 437 7.53 -7.87 -20.07
C CYS A 437 8.13 -6.56 -19.53
N HIS A 438 7.33 -5.73 -18.85
CA HIS A 438 7.80 -4.47 -18.27
C HIS A 438 8.84 -4.61 -17.16
N ILE A 439 8.88 -5.77 -16.48
CA ILE A 439 9.84 -6.06 -15.40
C ILE A 439 10.91 -7.07 -15.83
N GLY A 440 11.01 -7.40 -17.12
CA GLY A 440 11.98 -8.36 -17.65
C GLY A 440 11.78 -9.82 -17.21
N ASP A 441 10.58 -10.22 -16.77
CA ASP A 441 10.25 -11.61 -16.41
C ASP A 441 9.68 -12.39 -17.60
N SER A 442 10.54 -12.76 -18.56
CA SER A 442 10.11 -13.49 -19.76
C SER A 442 9.47 -14.86 -19.47
N LYS A 443 9.95 -15.57 -18.45
CA LYS A 443 9.35 -16.84 -18.03
C LYS A 443 7.94 -16.63 -17.45
N GLY A 444 7.74 -15.56 -16.68
CA GLY A 444 6.42 -15.13 -16.23
C GLY A 444 5.50 -14.76 -17.40
N ALA A 445 6.00 -14.00 -18.37
CA ALA A 445 5.27 -13.64 -19.58
C ALA A 445 4.81 -14.89 -20.37
N GLU A 446 5.68 -15.87 -20.57
CA GLU A 446 5.32 -17.16 -21.19
C GLU A 446 4.23 -17.89 -20.38
N LYS A 447 4.35 -17.96 -19.05
CA LYS A 447 3.33 -18.59 -18.19
C LYS A 447 1.96 -17.93 -18.31
N TYR A 448 1.91 -16.60 -18.35
CA TYR A 448 0.66 -15.87 -18.57
C TYR A 448 0.14 -16.03 -19.99
N PHE A 449 1.02 -16.09 -20.99
CA PHE A 449 0.63 -16.34 -22.37
C PHE A 449 -0.03 -17.72 -22.55
N GLU A 450 0.48 -18.77 -21.89
CA GLU A 450 -0.15 -20.08 -21.87
C GLU A 450 -1.54 -20.06 -21.20
N LYS A 451 -1.74 -19.20 -20.20
CA LYS A 451 -3.09 -18.95 -19.65
C LYS A 451 -3.98 -18.22 -20.66
N CYS A 452 -3.46 -17.24 -21.40
CA CYS A 452 -4.20 -16.55 -22.45
C CYS A 452 -4.69 -17.52 -23.53
N LYS A 453 -3.88 -18.49 -23.95
CA LYS A 453 -4.27 -19.53 -24.93
C LYS A 453 -5.54 -20.28 -24.54
N GLN A 454 -5.73 -20.57 -23.25
CA GLN A 454 -6.93 -21.27 -22.76
C GLN A 454 -8.22 -20.48 -23.01
N TYR A 455 -8.12 -19.16 -23.16
CA TYR A 455 -9.25 -18.25 -23.37
C TYR A 455 -9.21 -17.57 -24.74
N ALA A 456 -8.27 -17.93 -25.63
CA ALA A 456 -8.06 -17.27 -26.92
C ALA A 456 -9.30 -17.34 -27.84
N GLY A 457 -10.10 -18.40 -27.74
CA GLY A 457 -11.35 -18.53 -28.50
C GLY A 457 -12.47 -17.57 -28.06
N LEU A 458 -12.28 -16.79 -27.00
CA LEU A 458 -13.26 -15.85 -26.45
C LEU A 458 -12.97 -14.38 -26.81
N VAL A 459 -11.87 -14.13 -27.52
CA VAL A 459 -11.44 -12.79 -27.91
C VAL A 459 -11.35 -12.66 -29.43
N SER A 460 -11.24 -11.42 -29.91
CA SER A 460 -11.02 -11.19 -31.33
C SER A 460 -9.63 -11.69 -31.75
N LEU A 461 -9.48 -12.00 -33.04
CA LEU A 461 -8.17 -12.36 -33.58
C LEU A 461 -7.16 -11.21 -33.43
N ASP A 462 -7.61 -9.96 -33.49
CA ASP A 462 -6.76 -8.79 -33.25
C ASP A 462 -6.21 -8.76 -31.82
N ASP A 463 -7.07 -8.98 -30.80
CA ASP A 463 -6.64 -9.04 -29.40
C ASP A 463 -5.61 -10.16 -29.18
N TYR A 464 -5.85 -11.32 -29.81
CA TYR A 464 -4.94 -12.45 -29.72
C TYR A 464 -3.61 -12.22 -30.43
N LEU A 465 -3.61 -11.63 -31.62
CA LEU A 465 -2.39 -11.25 -32.33
C LEU A 465 -1.61 -10.16 -31.58
N SER A 466 -2.30 -9.20 -30.96
CA SER A 466 -1.68 -8.19 -30.09
C SER A 466 -0.93 -8.85 -28.93
N THR A 467 -1.56 -9.81 -28.26
CA THR A 467 -0.94 -10.59 -27.17
C THR A 467 0.26 -11.41 -27.65
N ARG A 468 0.17 -12.01 -28.85
CA ARG A 468 1.31 -12.69 -29.48
C ARG A 468 2.46 -11.75 -29.80
N ASN A 469 2.19 -10.51 -30.20
CA ASN A 469 3.24 -9.51 -30.46
C ASN A 469 3.99 -9.14 -29.17
N LYS A 470 3.29 -9.03 -28.03
CA LYS A 470 3.93 -8.81 -26.72
C LYS A 470 4.89 -9.94 -26.34
N LEU A 471 4.54 -11.19 -26.67
CA LEU A 471 5.42 -12.34 -26.46
C LEU A 471 6.70 -12.29 -27.31
N VAL A 472 6.63 -11.72 -28.52
CA VAL A 472 7.84 -11.51 -29.35
C VAL A 472 8.83 -10.61 -28.62
N VAL A 473 8.36 -9.53 -27.97
CA VAL A 473 9.20 -8.65 -27.13
C VAL A 473 9.89 -9.47 -26.05
N SER A 474 9.12 -10.26 -25.29
CA SER A 474 9.66 -11.11 -24.22
C SER A 474 10.77 -12.07 -24.68
N TYR A 475 10.68 -12.62 -25.91
CA TYR A 475 11.75 -13.45 -26.47
C TYR A 475 13.00 -12.65 -26.81
N CYS A 476 12.86 -11.42 -27.31
CA CYS A 476 14.01 -10.53 -27.48
C CYS A 476 14.67 -10.21 -26.14
N ASP A 477 13.87 -9.95 -25.11
CA ASP A 477 14.34 -9.60 -23.76
C ASP A 477 15.12 -10.76 -23.11
N TYR A 478 14.86 -12.00 -23.53
CA TYR A 478 15.57 -13.20 -23.08
C TYR A 478 16.66 -13.68 -24.05
N PHE A 479 17.06 -12.84 -25.01
CA PHE A 479 18.05 -13.13 -26.04
C PHE A 479 17.68 -14.30 -26.99
N GLU A 480 16.42 -14.74 -27.01
CA GLU A 480 15.91 -15.79 -27.91
C GLU A 480 15.47 -15.22 -29.27
N VAL A 481 16.34 -14.40 -29.89
CA VAL A 481 16.02 -13.60 -31.09
C VAL A 481 15.56 -14.45 -32.28
N ALA A 482 16.08 -15.68 -32.43
CA ALA A 482 15.64 -16.61 -33.48
C ALA A 482 14.18 -17.08 -33.28
N ARG A 483 13.78 -17.30 -32.02
CA ARG A 483 12.42 -17.68 -31.65
C ARG A 483 11.47 -16.48 -31.83
N ALA A 484 11.95 -15.28 -31.48
CA ALA A 484 11.27 -14.02 -31.75
C ALA A 484 11.04 -13.79 -33.25
N GLU A 485 12.05 -14.02 -34.09
CA GLU A 485 11.95 -13.88 -35.56
C GLU A 485 10.88 -14.81 -36.13
N LYS A 486 10.94 -16.10 -35.79
CA LYS A 486 9.94 -17.07 -36.22
C LYS A 486 8.52 -16.66 -35.83
N LEU A 487 8.31 -16.28 -34.57
CA LEU A 487 7.00 -15.87 -34.09
C LEU A 487 6.52 -14.57 -34.76
N SER A 488 7.40 -13.60 -34.96
CA SER A 488 7.08 -12.33 -35.62
C SER A 488 6.69 -12.51 -37.09
N ASP A 489 7.37 -13.41 -37.81
CA ASP A 489 7.05 -13.74 -39.21
C ASP A 489 5.68 -14.44 -39.32
N GLU A 490 5.38 -15.35 -38.39
CA GLU A 490 4.05 -15.96 -38.30
C GLU A 490 2.97 -14.91 -38.01
N ASN A 491 3.19 -14.05 -37.02
CA ASN A 491 2.24 -12.98 -36.66
C ASN A 491 1.98 -12.05 -37.84
N MET A 492 3.02 -11.67 -38.58
CA MET A 492 2.88 -10.82 -39.77
C MET A 492 1.99 -11.49 -40.83
N ARG A 493 2.25 -12.76 -41.15
CA ARG A 493 1.43 -13.51 -42.13
C ARG A 493 -0.05 -13.56 -41.73
N PHE A 494 -0.34 -13.71 -40.44
CA PHE A 494 -1.72 -13.70 -39.95
C PHE A 494 -2.33 -12.30 -39.98
N GLN A 495 -1.56 -11.27 -39.62
CA GLN A 495 -2.00 -9.88 -39.64
C GLN A 495 -2.29 -9.41 -41.07
N GLU A 496 -1.46 -9.77 -42.05
CA GLU A 496 -1.67 -9.49 -43.47
C GLU A 496 -2.98 -10.10 -43.97
N ARG A 497 -3.22 -11.39 -43.67
CA ARG A 497 -4.47 -12.08 -44.04
C ARG A 497 -5.69 -11.44 -43.40
N LEU A 498 -5.63 -11.17 -42.09
CA LEU A 498 -6.72 -10.53 -41.37
C LEU A 498 -7.02 -9.14 -41.94
N THR A 499 -5.97 -8.37 -42.22
CA THR A 499 -6.09 -7.04 -42.82
C THR A 499 -6.69 -7.12 -44.23
N GLY A 500 -6.30 -8.11 -45.03
CA GLY A 500 -6.89 -8.40 -46.33
C GLY A 500 -8.40 -8.65 -46.23
N PHE A 501 -8.82 -9.55 -45.35
CA PHE A 501 -10.25 -9.81 -45.11
C PHE A 501 -11.01 -8.57 -44.64
N LYS A 502 -10.44 -7.77 -43.74
CA LYS A 502 -11.08 -6.53 -43.28
C LYS A 502 -11.29 -5.51 -44.40
N LYS A 503 -10.34 -5.44 -45.35
CA LYS A 503 -10.46 -4.59 -46.55
C LYS A 503 -11.55 -5.11 -47.49
N GLU A 504 -11.59 -6.41 -47.74
CA GLU A 504 -12.62 -7.05 -48.57
C GLU A 504 -14.04 -6.85 -48.02
N LEU A 505 -14.19 -6.81 -46.69
CA LEU A 505 -15.46 -6.59 -46.01
C LEU A 505 -15.86 -5.10 -45.90
N GLU A 506 -15.04 -4.17 -46.41
CA GLU A 506 -15.26 -2.73 -46.35
C GLU A 506 -15.61 -2.23 -44.93
N LEU A 507 -14.96 -2.80 -43.90
CA LEU A 507 -15.28 -2.45 -42.53
C LEU A 507 -15.02 -0.95 -42.26
N PRO A 508 -15.97 -0.24 -41.63
CA PRO A 508 -15.77 1.16 -41.27
C PRO A 508 -14.63 1.31 -40.25
N GLY A 509 -13.86 2.40 -40.34
CA GLY A 509 -12.72 2.67 -39.46
C GLY A 509 -11.33 2.49 -40.08
N VAL A 510 -11.26 2.32 -41.41
CA VAL A 510 -9.98 2.41 -42.15
C VAL A 510 -9.69 3.89 -42.41
N GLY A 511 -8.76 4.46 -41.64
CA GLY A 511 -8.20 5.77 -41.97
C GLY A 511 -7.31 5.69 -43.22
N ASP A 512 -6.87 6.84 -43.73
CA ASP A 512 -5.97 6.92 -44.90
C ASP A 512 -4.67 6.11 -44.68
N ASN A 513 -4.24 5.97 -43.42
CA ASN A 513 -3.05 5.23 -43.01
C ASN A 513 -3.28 3.70 -42.88
N GLY A 514 -4.50 3.20 -43.08
CA GLY A 514 -4.82 1.78 -42.93
C GLY A 514 -5.07 1.36 -41.47
N PHE A 515 -4.68 0.14 -41.10
CA PHE A 515 -4.96 -0.43 -39.77
C PHE A 515 -3.73 -0.34 -38.84
N GLU A 516 -3.89 0.27 -37.66
CA GLU A 516 -2.82 0.36 -36.66
C GLU A 516 -2.22 -1.01 -36.28
N ALA A 517 -3.03 -2.06 -36.26
CA ALA A 517 -2.56 -3.41 -35.93
C ALA A 517 -1.46 -3.89 -36.90
N MET A 518 -1.52 -3.47 -38.16
CA MET A 518 -0.48 -3.72 -39.16
C MET A 518 0.80 -2.95 -38.82
N GLY A 519 0.67 -1.66 -38.47
CA GLY A 519 1.78 -0.84 -37.99
C GLY A 519 2.47 -1.45 -36.77
N LYS A 520 1.70 -1.94 -35.79
CA LYS A 520 2.23 -2.59 -34.58
C LYS A 520 2.98 -3.89 -34.92
N ALA A 521 2.47 -4.69 -35.84
CA ALA A 521 3.15 -5.90 -36.31
C ALA A 521 4.49 -5.58 -37.00
N HIS A 522 4.52 -4.57 -37.88
CA HIS A 522 5.75 -4.11 -38.53
C HIS A 522 6.75 -3.56 -37.51
N SER A 523 6.29 -2.71 -36.58
CA SER A 523 7.14 -2.15 -35.52
C SER A 523 7.72 -3.24 -34.63
N GLN A 524 6.97 -4.31 -34.35
CA GLN A 524 7.46 -5.44 -33.56
C GLN A 524 8.52 -6.24 -34.32
N ARG A 525 8.29 -6.54 -35.61
CA ARG A 525 9.26 -7.25 -36.45
C ARG A 525 10.54 -6.43 -36.67
N GLY A 526 10.40 -5.11 -36.81
CA GLY A 526 11.51 -4.17 -36.86
C GLY A 526 12.41 -4.27 -35.62
N GLN A 527 11.84 -4.36 -34.42
CA GLN A 527 12.62 -4.57 -33.19
C GLN A 527 13.40 -5.88 -33.22
N VAL A 528 12.80 -6.99 -33.67
CA VAL A 528 13.51 -8.27 -33.80
C VAL A 528 14.73 -8.14 -34.73
N TYR A 529 14.55 -7.49 -35.88
CA TYR A 529 15.67 -7.23 -36.80
C TYR A 529 16.70 -6.25 -36.23
N ALA A 530 16.28 -5.29 -35.41
CA ALA A 530 17.17 -4.36 -34.74
C ALA A 530 18.08 -5.08 -33.72
N PHE A 531 17.54 -6.04 -32.96
CA PHE A 531 18.34 -6.94 -32.10
C PHE A 531 19.36 -7.79 -32.87
N LYS A 532 19.19 -7.96 -34.18
CA LYS A 532 20.16 -8.63 -35.07
C LYS A 532 21.09 -7.64 -35.79
N ARG A 533 20.94 -6.33 -35.55
CA ARG A 533 21.53 -5.23 -36.35
C ARG A 533 21.30 -5.39 -37.87
N ASP A 534 20.18 -6.01 -38.25
CA ASP A 534 19.86 -6.27 -39.65
C ASP A 534 19.23 -5.02 -40.29
N ARG A 535 19.69 -4.64 -41.49
CA ARG A 535 19.17 -3.51 -42.27
C ARG A 535 17.67 -3.58 -42.55
N ARG A 536 17.07 -4.78 -42.48
CA ARG A 536 15.62 -4.96 -42.58
C ARG A 536 14.87 -4.23 -41.46
N ALA A 537 15.50 -3.96 -40.32
CA ALA A 537 14.89 -3.24 -39.20
C ALA A 537 14.34 -1.88 -39.63
N GLU A 538 15.14 -1.07 -40.33
CA GLU A 538 14.73 0.24 -40.83
C GLU A 538 13.54 0.13 -41.80
N VAL A 539 13.58 -0.83 -42.72
CA VAL A 539 12.48 -1.06 -43.68
C VAL A 539 11.18 -1.34 -42.94
N GLU A 540 11.21 -2.19 -41.91
CA GLU A 540 10.03 -2.53 -41.11
C GLU A 540 9.55 -1.34 -40.26
N PHE A 541 10.44 -0.58 -39.63
CA PHE A 541 10.05 0.61 -38.88
C PHE A 541 9.41 1.67 -39.77
N ARG A 542 9.99 1.93 -40.95
CA ARG A 542 9.40 2.85 -41.94
C ARG A 542 8.04 2.36 -42.42
N ALA A 543 7.88 1.06 -42.69
CA ALA A 543 6.59 0.46 -43.03
C ALA A 543 5.56 0.61 -41.89
N ALA A 544 5.99 0.49 -40.64
CA ALA A 544 5.12 0.70 -39.48
C ALA A 544 4.62 2.14 -39.37
N LEU A 545 5.50 3.13 -39.58
CA LEU A 545 5.16 4.56 -39.46
C LEU A 545 4.07 5.00 -40.46
N VAL A 546 4.00 4.38 -41.64
CA VAL A 546 2.93 4.63 -42.64
C VAL A 546 1.54 4.30 -42.09
N HIS A 547 1.45 3.42 -41.08
CA HIS A 547 0.19 2.99 -40.48
C HIS A 547 -0.25 3.78 -39.26
N PHE A 548 0.52 4.78 -38.84
CA PHE A 548 0.22 5.60 -37.68
C PHE A 548 0.10 7.07 -38.06
N GLU A 549 -0.79 7.80 -37.40
CA GLU A 549 -0.81 9.25 -37.51
C GLU A 549 0.46 9.84 -36.88
N GLU A 550 1.11 10.81 -37.54
CA GLU A 550 2.37 11.41 -37.04
C GLU A 550 2.26 12.01 -35.63
N ALA A 551 1.06 12.48 -35.28
CA ALA A 551 0.74 13.04 -33.96
C ALA A 551 0.20 11.99 -32.98
N SER A 552 0.49 10.70 -33.17
CA SER A 552 0.08 9.61 -32.28
C SER A 552 1.23 9.09 -31.41
N ALA A 553 0.89 8.53 -30.25
CA ALA A 553 1.86 7.86 -29.39
C ALA A 553 2.52 6.64 -30.07
N ASN A 554 1.77 5.86 -30.85
CA ASN A 554 2.31 4.71 -31.59
C ASN A 554 3.40 5.14 -32.58
N TYR A 555 3.17 6.24 -33.31
CA TYR A 555 4.17 6.79 -34.22
C TYR A 555 5.46 7.17 -33.47
N LYS A 556 5.34 7.90 -32.35
CA LYS A 556 6.50 8.29 -31.55
C LYS A 556 7.21 7.09 -30.92
N ILE A 557 6.50 6.06 -30.47
CA ILE A 557 7.10 4.83 -29.96
C ILE A 557 7.91 4.13 -31.05
N THR A 558 7.36 3.96 -32.26
CA THR A 558 8.08 3.34 -33.38
C THR A 558 9.28 4.18 -33.83
N GLN A 559 9.12 5.50 -33.88
CA GLN A 559 10.21 6.44 -34.17
C GLN A 559 11.33 6.33 -33.12
N SER A 560 10.97 6.13 -31.85
CA SER A 560 11.92 5.93 -30.76
C SER A 560 12.76 4.66 -30.95
N TYR A 561 12.16 3.57 -31.42
CA TYR A 561 12.88 2.35 -31.78
C TYR A 561 13.81 2.56 -32.96
N LEU A 562 13.37 3.29 -33.99
CA LEU A 562 14.21 3.61 -35.14
C LEU A 562 15.45 4.42 -34.73
N LEU A 563 15.28 5.43 -33.87
CA LEU A 563 16.39 6.22 -33.32
C LEU A 563 17.40 5.35 -32.54
N GLN A 564 16.91 4.41 -31.75
CA GLN A 564 17.75 3.48 -30.98
C GLN A 564 18.51 2.51 -31.89
N TYR A 565 17.90 2.09 -33.00
CA TYR A 565 18.58 1.29 -34.02
C TYR A 565 19.72 2.08 -34.69
N TYR A 566 19.50 3.36 -35.03
CA TYR A 566 20.57 4.20 -35.57
C TYR A 566 21.69 4.46 -34.57
N LEU A 567 21.36 4.66 -33.29
CA LEU A 567 22.36 4.78 -32.21
C LEU A 567 23.21 3.50 -32.08
N ASP A 568 22.58 2.34 -32.13
CA ASP A 568 23.26 1.05 -31.97
C ASP A 568 24.12 0.67 -33.19
N THR A 569 23.70 1.06 -34.39
CA THR A 569 24.43 0.81 -35.65
C THR A 569 25.42 1.92 -36.02
N GLY A 570 25.48 3.01 -35.25
CA GLY A 570 26.40 4.13 -35.49
C GLY A 570 26.01 5.05 -36.64
N ASN A 571 24.76 5.05 -37.09
CA ASN A 571 24.29 5.88 -38.20
C ASN A 571 23.84 7.29 -37.73
N MET A 572 24.82 8.18 -37.56
CA MET A 572 24.59 9.55 -37.05
C MET A 572 23.71 10.40 -37.98
N GLU A 573 23.88 10.28 -39.29
CA GLU A 573 23.14 11.10 -40.27
C GLU A 573 21.64 10.80 -40.21
N ALA A 574 21.27 9.51 -40.29
CA ALA A 574 19.88 9.08 -40.21
C ALA A 574 19.28 9.36 -38.82
N TYR A 575 20.08 9.25 -37.75
CA TYR A 575 19.64 9.66 -36.41
C TYR A 575 19.24 11.13 -36.36
N LEU A 576 20.08 12.04 -36.87
CA LEU A 576 19.83 13.48 -36.79
C LEU A 576 18.59 13.90 -37.59
N GLU A 577 18.40 13.30 -38.77
CA GLU A 577 17.20 13.52 -39.61
C GLU A 577 15.94 13.08 -38.85
N GLU A 578 15.93 11.88 -38.29
CA GLU A 578 14.75 11.32 -37.61
C GLU A 578 14.49 12.00 -36.25
N ALA A 579 15.54 12.46 -35.56
CA ALA A 579 15.46 13.04 -34.23
C ALA A 579 14.74 14.39 -34.23
N GLU A 580 14.87 15.18 -35.30
CA GLU A 580 14.18 16.47 -35.42
C GLU A 580 12.65 16.28 -35.31
N GLY A 581 12.09 15.33 -36.05
CA GLY A 581 10.67 14.98 -35.98
C GLY A 581 10.27 14.43 -34.61
N TYR A 582 11.09 13.56 -34.02
CA TYR A 582 10.80 12.95 -32.72
C TYR A 582 10.71 13.99 -31.59
N PHE A 583 11.64 14.94 -31.57
CA PHE A 583 11.69 15.99 -30.55
C PHE A 583 10.90 17.25 -30.93
N GLY A 584 9.84 17.13 -31.73
CA GLY A 584 8.90 18.23 -32.01
C GLY A 584 9.51 19.36 -32.85
N GLY A 585 10.33 19.02 -33.84
CA GLY A 585 11.03 19.96 -34.72
C GLY A 585 12.20 20.67 -34.05
N LYS A 586 12.76 20.11 -32.97
CA LYS A 586 13.88 20.70 -32.21
C LYS A 586 15.19 20.03 -32.57
N THR A 587 16.15 20.82 -33.04
CA THR A 587 17.51 20.35 -33.40
C THR A 587 18.55 20.63 -32.31
N LYS A 588 18.37 21.70 -31.53
CA LYS A 588 19.28 22.07 -30.43
C LYS A 588 19.03 21.23 -29.18
N LEU A 589 20.11 20.71 -28.57
CA LEU A 589 20.08 19.90 -27.35
C LEU A 589 19.18 20.48 -26.24
N ILE A 590 19.35 21.77 -25.92
CA ILE A 590 18.58 22.41 -24.84
C ILE A 590 17.08 22.47 -25.14
N ASP A 591 16.68 22.59 -26.40
CA ASP A 591 15.28 22.70 -26.78
C ASP A 591 14.64 21.32 -26.91
N GLN A 592 15.40 20.29 -27.31
CA GLN A 592 15.00 18.89 -27.20
C GLN A 592 14.74 18.50 -25.74
N LEU A 593 15.64 18.84 -24.81
CA LEU A 593 15.46 18.54 -23.39
C LEU A 593 14.21 19.24 -22.80
N LYS A 594 13.95 20.49 -23.20
CA LYS A 594 12.70 21.19 -22.82
C LYS A 594 11.47 20.49 -23.38
N TYR A 595 11.50 20.09 -24.66
CA TYR A 595 10.41 19.35 -25.27
C TYR A 595 10.11 18.06 -24.50
N ILE A 596 11.14 17.29 -24.13
CA ILE A 596 10.99 16.07 -23.31
C ILE A 596 10.27 16.37 -21.99
N MET A 597 10.66 17.45 -21.30
CA MET A 597 10.03 17.84 -20.04
C MET A 597 8.60 18.36 -20.22
N ASP A 598 8.33 19.12 -21.27
CA ASP A 598 7.03 19.76 -21.52
C ASP A 598 6.02 18.73 -22.01
N GLU A 599 6.36 18.00 -23.08
CA GLU A 599 5.50 16.96 -23.65
C GLU A 599 5.28 15.82 -22.66
N GLY A 600 6.36 15.30 -22.08
CA GLY A 600 6.33 14.19 -21.13
C GLY A 600 5.56 14.47 -19.83
N SER A 601 5.26 15.74 -19.53
CA SER A 601 4.47 16.14 -18.35
C SER A 601 2.96 16.18 -18.58
N LYS A 602 2.50 16.02 -19.83
CA LYS A 602 1.07 16.02 -20.18
C LYS A 602 0.41 14.69 -19.79
N ASN A 603 -0.89 14.74 -19.49
CA ASN A 603 -1.69 13.53 -19.24
C ASN A 603 -1.75 12.63 -20.48
N ASP A 604 -2.01 13.22 -21.66
CA ASP A 604 -2.04 12.53 -22.95
C ASP A 604 -0.73 12.76 -23.72
N SER A 605 0.41 12.51 -23.07
CA SER A 605 1.72 12.75 -23.67
C SER A 605 1.97 11.86 -24.89
N LEU A 606 2.49 12.44 -25.97
CA LEU A 606 2.94 11.71 -27.16
C LEU A 606 4.21 10.88 -26.92
N ILE A 607 5.00 11.23 -25.91
CA ILE A 607 6.24 10.53 -25.56
C ILE A 607 6.24 10.10 -24.10
N ASN A 608 6.84 8.95 -23.80
CA ASN A 608 7.21 8.63 -22.44
C ASN A 608 8.50 9.39 -22.07
N MET A 609 8.44 10.20 -21.00
CA MET A 609 9.57 11.04 -20.58
C MET A 609 10.86 10.23 -20.35
N LYS A 610 10.78 9.06 -19.70
CA LYS A 610 11.97 8.25 -19.38
C LYS A 610 12.61 7.71 -20.66
N TYR A 611 11.83 7.14 -21.56
CA TYR A 611 12.34 6.60 -22.82
C TYR A 611 12.89 7.71 -23.74
N ALA A 612 12.23 8.86 -23.82
CA ALA A 612 12.74 9.99 -24.59
C ALA A 612 14.04 10.55 -23.98
N LEU A 613 14.13 10.62 -22.64
CA LEU A 613 15.35 11.03 -21.94
C LEU A 613 16.47 10.02 -22.18
N TYR A 614 16.18 8.72 -22.16
CA TYR A 614 17.14 7.66 -22.48
C TYR A 614 17.75 7.86 -23.87
N ILE A 615 16.92 8.01 -24.90
CA ILE A 615 17.38 8.28 -26.27
C ILE A 615 18.25 9.53 -26.33
N TYR A 616 17.82 10.59 -25.64
CA TYR A 616 18.52 11.86 -25.59
C TYR A 616 19.91 11.74 -24.94
N VAL A 617 20.03 11.12 -23.76
CA VAL A 617 21.33 11.00 -23.07
C VAL A 617 22.27 10.02 -23.77
N ARG A 618 21.72 8.97 -24.38
CA ARG A 618 22.50 8.03 -25.20
C ARG A 618 23.06 8.73 -26.44
N ALA A 619 22.23 9.44 -27.18
CA ALA A 619 22.68 10.20 -28.35
C ALA A 619 23.66 11.33 -28.00
N LEU A 620 23.45 11.98 -26.86
CA LEU A 620 24.38 12.96 -26.32
C LEU A 620 25.76 12.33 -26.10
N TYR A 621 25.85 11.14 -25.53
CA TYR A 621 27.13 10.46 -25.34
C TYR A 621 27.73 9.93 -26.66
N VAL A 622 26.93 9.24 -27.47
CA VAL A 622 27.41 8.49 -28.65
C VAL A 622 27.74 9.41 -29.83
N PHE A 623 26.90 10.41 -30.11
CA PHE A 623 27.04 11.25 -31.31
C PHE A 623 27.32 12.71 -31.02
N ARG A 624 26.81 13.27 -29.92
CA ARG A 624 26.72 14.74 -29.74
C ARG A 624 27.47 15.28 -28.53
N LEU A 625 28.45 14.53 -28.02
CA LEU A 625 29.14 14.92 -26.78
C LEU A 625 29.89 16.25 -26.94
N PHE A 626 30.39 16.51 -28.15
CA PHE A 626 31.06 17.77 -28.50
C PHE A 626 30.12 19.00 -28.50
N GLU A 627 28.79 18.80 -28.54
CA GLU A 627 27.80 19.87 -28.47
C GLU A 627 27.36 20.18 -27.02
N LEU A 628 27.83 19.40 -26.03
CA LEU A 628 27.41 19.54 -24.63
C LEU A 628 27.92 20.85 -24.03
N THR A 629 26.97 21.72 -23.65
CA THR A 629 27.27 22.98 -22.94
C THR A 629 27.00 22.84 -21.45
N GLU A 630 27.64 23.68 -20.62
CA GLU A 630 27.39 23.75 -19.17
C GLU A 630 25.90 23.96 -18.83
N LYS A 631 25.19 24.72 -19.68
CA LYS A 631 23.76 24.93 -19.53
C LYS A 631 22.99 23.62 -19.68
N VAL A 632 23.24 22.86 -20.74
CA VAL A 632 22.56 21.57 -20.97
C VAL A 632 22.91 20.57 -19.87
N TRP A 633 24.17 20.54 -19.45
CA TRP A 633 24.63 19.64 -18.40
C TRP A 633 23.98 19.93 -17.04
N SER A 634 23.93 21.20 -16.65
CA SER A 634 23.25 21.65 -15.42
C SER A 634 21.74 21.34 -15.44
N GLU A 635 21.08 21.46 -16.60
CA GLU A 635 19.67 21.06 -16.76
C GLU A 635 19.47 19.56 -16.53
N LEU A 636 20.32 18.71 -17.12
CA LEU A 636 20.26 17.26 -16.93
C LEU A 636 20.50 16.86 -15.46
N GLN A 637 21.44 17.50 -14.77
CA GLN A 637 21.69 17.22 -13.34
C GLN A 637 20.47 17.49 -12.45
N ASN A 638 19.60 18.41 -12.86
CA ASN A 638 18.41 18.84 -12.12
C ASN A 638 17.10 18.28 -12.68
N ILE A 639 17.17 17.28 -13.58
CA ILE A 639 16.00 16.79 -14.33
C ILE A 639 14.90 16.26 -13.42
N GLU A 640 15.24 15.50 -12.38
CA GLU A 640 14.25 14.92 -11.46
C GLU A 640 13.48 15.99 -10.68
N VAL A 641 14.19 16.99 -10.15
CA VAL A 641 13.58 18.10 -9.40
C VAL A 641 12.68 18.93 -10.32
N LYS A 642 13.12 19.21 -11.54
CA LYS A 642 12.36 20.04 -12.49
C LYS A 642 11.13 19.32 -13.01
N PHE A 643 11.27 18.05 -13.37
CA PHE A 643 10.15 17.25 -13.84
C PHE A 643 9.14 17.00 -12.71
N GLY A 644 9.60 16.66 -11.50
CA GLY A 644 8.73 16.52 -10.32
C GLY A 644 7.89 17.77 -10.04
N LYS A 645 8.48 18.96 -10.16
CA LYS A 645 7.74 20.23 -10.07
C LYS A 645 6.66 20.38 -11.15
N LYS A 646 6.94 19.97 -12.39
CA LYS A 646 5.98 20.05 -13.51
C LYS A 646 4.77 19.14 -13.31
N ILE A 647 4.98 17.93 -12.79
CA ILE A 647 3.90 16.97 -12.55
C ILE A 647 3.31 17.05 -11.13
N HIS A 648 3.63 18.11 -10.39
CA HIS A 648 3.20 18.31 -9.00
C HIS A 648 3.54 17.16 -8.04
N LYS A 649 4.66 16.45 -8.28
CA LYS A 649 5.18 15.38 -7.43
C LYS A 649 6.50 15.81 -6.78
N LYS A 650 6.46 16.08 -5.47
CA LYS A 650 7.58 16.62 -4.70
C LYS A 650 8.84 15.74 -4.74
N GLU A 651 8.64 14.42 -4.76
CA GLU A 651 9.69 13.40 -4.74
C GLU A 651 9.57 12.47 -5.96
N TRP A 652 9.61 13.07 -7.16
CA TRP A 652 9.73 12.27 -8.38
C TRP A 652 11.20 11.90 -8.62
N ALA A 653 11.45 10.62 -8.92
CA ALA A 653 12.75 10.07 -9.23
C ALA A 653 12.68 9.17 -10.46
N LEU A 654 13.81 9.02 -11.16
CA LEU A 654 14.00 8.10 -12.27
C LEU A 654 14.17 6.67 -11.74
N THR A 655 13.09 6.06 -11.26
CA THR A 655 13.05 4.66 -10.80
C THR A 655 12.54 3.71 -11.89
N GLY A 656 12.93 2.43 -11.84
CA GLY A 656 12.57 1.40 -12.83
C GLY A 656 13.25 1.60 -14.19
N HIS A 657 13.18 0.57 -15.04
CA HIS A 657 13.73 0.60 -16.40
C HIS A 657 13.08 1.72 -17.25
N PRO A 658 13.85 2.50 -18.06
CA PRO A 658 15.29 2.46 -18.33
C PRO A 658 16.15 3.43 -17.48
N GLY A 659 15.78 3.67 -16.21
CA GLY A 659 16.48 4.61 -15.32
C GLY A 659 17.95 4.27 -15.10
N GLU A 660 18.27 2.99 -14.97
CA GLU A 660 19.62 2.45 -14.83
C GLU A 660 20.49 2.79 -16.05
N ILE A 661 19.93 2.69 -17.27
CA ILE A 661 20.64 3.03 -18.50
C ILE A 661 20.84 4.54 -18.61
N ILE A 662 19.83 5.33 -18.24
CA ILE A 662 19.97 6.79 -18.17
C ILE A 662 21.13 7.16 -17.25
N PHE A 663 21.18 6.60 -16.03
CA PHE A 663 22.24 6.89 -15.08
C PHE A 663 23.60 6.38 -15.53
N LYS A 664 23.67 5.23 -16.22
CA LYS A 664 24.90 4.78 -16.90
C LYS A 664 25.43 5.83 -17.88
N TYR A 665 24.60 6.33 -18.79
CA TYR A 665 25.05 7.34 -19.76
C TYR A 665 25.43 8.67 -19.08
N MET A 666 24.68 9.09 -18.06
CA MET A 666 25.05 10.26 -17.24
C MET A 666 26.41 10.08 -16.56
N ARG A 667 26.71 8.87 -16.08
CA ARG A 667 28.00 8.49 -15.50
C ARG A 667 29.13 8.50 -16.53
N LEU A 668 28.91 7.96 -17.72
CA LEU A 668 29.88 7.98 -18.83
C LEU A 668 30.18 9.41 -19.34
N ILE A 669 29.17 10.29 -19.34
CA ILE A 669 29.33 11.71 -19.65
C ILE A 669 30.16 12.40 -18.55
N ALA A 670 29.86 12.16 -17.26
CA ALA A 670 30.62 12.71 -16.15
C ALA A 670 32.10 12.29 -16.19
N LEU A 671 32.38 11.02 -16.53
CA LEU A 671 33.74 10.53 -16.76
C LEU A 671 34.44 11.24 -17.91
N SER A 672 33.74 11.48 -19.01
CA SER A 672 34.30 12.19 -20.17
C SER A 672 34.56 13.69 -19.90
N ARG A 673 34.07 14.20 -18.76
CA ARG A 673 34.26 15.57 -18.27
C ARG A 673 35.19 15.64 -17.04
N ASP A 674 35.77 14.52 -16.62
CA ASP A 674 36.61 14.41 -15.42
C ASP A 674 35.90 14.82 -14.10
N GLU A 675 34.58 14.66 -14.03
CA GLU A 675 33.74 15.05 -12.88
C GLU A 675 33.46 13.87 -11.92
N LYS A 676 34.46 13.51 -11.11
CA LYS A 676 34.42 12.32 -10.22
C LYS A 676 33.25 12.30 -9.23
N ASP A 677 32.87 13.43 -8.63
CA ASP A 677 31.78 13.48 -7.65
C ASP A 677 30.41 13.15 -8.30
N LEU A 678 30.22 13.58 -9.55
CA LEU A 678 29.00 13.29 -10.31
C LEU A 678 28.99 11.84 -10.81
N GLU A 679 30.16 11.31 -11.20
CA GLU A 679 30.31 9.88 -11.52
C GLU A 679 29.85 9.00 -10.35
N LEU A 680 30.38 9.22 -9.14
CA LEU A 680 30.00 8.46 -7.94
C LEU A 680 28.52 8.62 -7.58
N LYS A 681 27.97 9.83 -7.75
CA LYS A 681 26.54 10.09 -7.56
C LYS A 681 25.69 9.26 -8.52
N TYR A 682 26.06 9.20 -9.80
CA TYR A 682 25.31 8.44 -10.80
C TYR A 682 25.51 6.93 -10.68
N ALA A 683 26.67 6.46 -10.23
CA ALA A 683 26.89 5.06 -9.87
C ALA A 683 25.90 4.60 -8.79
N LYS A 684 25.76 5.39 -7.71
CA LYS A 684 24.79 5.09 -6.65
C LYS A 684 23.35 5.10 -7.19
N LYS A 685 22.98 6.10 -7.99
CA LYS A 685 21.63 6.17 -8.57
C LYS A 685 21.30 5.02 -9.51
N MET A 686 22.27 4.59 -10.32
CA MET A 686 22.13 3.41 -11.20
C MET A 686 21.85 2.14 -10.39
N SER A 687 22.48 1.98 -9.22
CA SER A 687 22.22 0.83 -8.32
C SER A 687 20.89 0.93 -7.58
N ASP A 688 20.49 2.13 -7.15
CA ASP A 688 19.33 2.32 -6.26
C ASP A 688 18.01 2.48 -7.05
N CYS A 689 18.04 2.66 -8.37
CA CYS A 689 16.84 2.99 -9.13
C CYS A 689 15.93 1.78 -9.42
N LEU A 690 16.42 0.55 -9.29
CA LEU A 690 15.64 -0.68 -9.52
C LEU A 690 15.34 -1.37 -8.17
N ILE A 691 14.06 -1.47 -7.81
CA ILE A 691 13.62 -2.17 -6.58
C ILE A 691 13.13 -3.59 -6.90
N TYR A 692 12.37 -3.74 -7.99
CA TYR A 692 11.94 -5.02 -8.54
C TYR A 692 12.31 -5.07 -10.02
N HIS A 693 13.18 -6.01 -10.39
CA HIS A 693 13.63 -6.19 -11.77
C HIS A 693 13.94 -7.66 -12.04
N GLY A 694 13.91 -8.03 -13.32
CA GLY A 694 14.18 -9.37 -13.80
C GLY A 694 15.66 -9.60 -14.07
N ALA A 695 15.95 -10.81 -14.55
CA ALA A 695 17.32 -11.21 -14.91
C ALA A 695 17.89 -10.36 -16.06
N THR A 696 17.03 -9.89 -16.97
CA THR A 696 17.49 -9.07 -18.11
C THR A 696 18.00 -7.71 -17.66
N GLU A 697 17.32 -7.04 -16.73
CA GLU A 697 17.80 -5.79 -16.15
C GLU A 697 19.10 -5.99 -15.35
N ASP A 698 19.28 -7.14 -14.69
CA ASP A 698 20.55 -7.50 -14.05
C ASP A 698 21.70 -7.54 -15.06
N VAL A 699 21.47 -8.18 -16.21
CA VAL A 699 22.43 -8.24 -17.32
C VAL A 699 22.75 -6.83 -17.83
N VAL A 700 21.74 -5.97 -18.01
CA VAL A 700 21.91 -4.58 -18.46
C VAL A 700 22.74 -3.76 -17.46
N CYS A 701 22.44 -3.88 -16.16
CA CYS A 701 23.18 -3.19 -15.11
C CYS A 701 24.66 -3.63 -15.08
N LYS A 702 24.92 -4.94 -15.09
CA LYS A 702 26.28 -5.49 -15.08
C LYS A 702 27.06 -5.10 -16.32
N PHE A 703 26.42 -5.15 -17.49
CA PHE A 703 27.06 -4.71 -18.72
C PHE A 703 27.35 -3.20 -18.71
N GLY A 704 26.45 -2.41 -18.14
CA GLY A 704 26.71 -0.98 -17.94
C GLY A 704 27.93 -0.71 -17.07
N GLU A 705 28.13 -1.48 -15.99
CA GLU A 705 29.35 -1.42 -15.19
C GLU A 705 30.60 -1.81 -15.98
N ILE A 706 30.52 -2.84 -16.83
CA ILE A 706 31.63 -3.25 -17.71
C ILE A 706 32.03 -2.11 -18.66
N GLU A 707 31.07 -1.46 -19.31
CA GLU A 707 31.33 -0.31 -20.20
C GLU A 707 31.99 0.85 -19.45
N VAL A 708 31.55 1.12 -18.22
CA VAL A 708 32.16 2.15 -17.38
C VAL A 708 33.60 1.79 -16.99
N MET A 709 33.86 0.56 -16.55
CA MET A 709 35.22 0.12 -16.23
C MET A 709 36.16 0.22 -17.44
N ASN A 710 35.66 -0.14 -18.63
CA ASN A 710 36.38 0.03 -19.89
C ASN A 710 36.71 1.52 -20.15
N LYS A 711 35.74 2.42 -19.97
CA LYS A 711 35.93 3.87 -20.12
C LYS A 711 36.93 4.46 -19.12
N MET A 712 36.94 3.95 -17.89
CA MET A 712 37.91 4.35 -16.85
C MET A 712 39.33 3.83 -17.11
N GLY A 713 39.52 2.91 -18.06
CA GLY A 713 40.78 2.21 -18.28
C GLY A 713 41.09 1.13 -17.23
N ASN A 714 40.09 0.72 -16.43
CA ASN A 714 40.24 -0.36 -15.44
C ASN A 714 40.01 -1.72 -16.09
N ILE A 715 40.97 -2.13 -16.92
CA ILE A 715 40.90 -3.35 -17.73
C ILE A 715 40.76 -4.61 -16.88
N GLU A 716 41.46 -4.69 -15.75
CA GLU A 716 41.36 -5.84 -14.83
C GLU A 716 39.93 -6.01 -14.31
N ARG A 717 39.31 -4.93 -13.82
CA ARG A 717 37.94 -5.01 -13.29
C ARG A 717 36.93 -5.30 -14.40
N ARG A 718 37.09 -4.69 -15.57
CA ARG A 718 36.28 -4.97 -16.77
C ARG A 718 36.34 -6.47 -17.12
N ASP A 719 37.54 -7.05 -17.13
CA ASP A 719 37.75 -8.43 -17.53
C ASP A 719 37.14 -9.43 -16.53
N ILE A 720 37.20 -9.11 -15.23
CA ILE A 720 36.51 -9.88 -14.18
C ILE A 720 34.99 -9.83 -14.37
N LEU A 721 34.42 -8.62 -14.48
CA LEU A 721 32.98 -8.46 -14.64
C LEU A 721 32.45 -9.10 -15.93
N SER A 722 33.20 -9.01 -17.04
CA SER A 722 32.84 -9.67 -18.30
C SER A 722 32.84 -11.19 -18.21
N LEU A 723 33.76 -11.77 -17.42
CA LEU A 723 33.81 -13.20 -17.18
C LEU A 723 32.60 -13.65 -16.34
N GLU A 724 32.31 -12.92 -15.25
CA GLU A 724 31.13 -13.14 -14.40
C GLU A 724 29.84 -13.10 -15.23
N LEU A 725 29.66 -12.05 -16.04
CA LEU A 725 28.46 -11.89 -16.86
C LEU A 725 28.31 -12.99 -17.91
N CYS A 726 29.39 -13.38 -18.61
CA CYS A 726 29.33 -14.50 -19.55
C CYS A 726 28.95 -15.82 -18.86
N GLY A 727 29.45 -16.06 -17.64
CA GLY A 727 29.07 -17.23 -16.83
C GLY A 727 27.58 -17.23 -16.48
N GLU A 728 27.05 -16.10 -16.01
CA GLU A 728 25.64 -15.94 -15.69
C GLU A 728 24.73 -16.10 -16.91
N LEU A 729 25.15 -15.57 -18.08
CA LEU A 729 24.43 -15.75 -19.32
C LEU A 729 24.35 -17.23 -19.69
N ALA A 730 25.45 -17.96 -19.61
CA ALA A 730 25.48 -19.40 -19.91
C ALA A 730 24.64 -20.24 -18.94
N GLU A 731 24.61 -19.86 -17.66
CA GLU A 731 23.84 -20.58 -16.63
C GLU A 731 22.33 -20.30 -16.73
N ASN A 732 21.95 -19.05 -16.97
CA ASN A 732 20.56 -18.61 -16.80
C ASN A 732 19.76 -18.52 -18.11
N TYR A 733 20.42 -18.45 -19.27
CA TYR A 733 19.77 -18.24 -20.56
C TYR A 733 20.06 -19.37 -21.53
N CYS A 734 19.00 -20.04 -21.98
CA CYS A 734 19.08 -21.14 -22.94
C CYS A 734 19.80 -20.75 -24.24
N ALA A 735 19.67 -19.48 -24.66
CA ALA A 735 20.35 -18.94 -25.84
C ALA A 735 21.89 -18.99 -25.74
N PHE A 736 22.44 -19.10 -24.53
CA PHE A 736 23.88 -19.11 -24.26
C PHE A 736 24.35 -20.38 -23.53
N ALA A 737 23.51 -21.42 -23.40
CA ALA A 737 23.86 -22.63 -22.66
C ALA A 737 25.12 -23.34 -23.20
N ASP A 738 25.36 -23.25 -24.51
CA ASP A 738 26.54 -23.81 -25.20
C ASP A 738 27.66 -22.77 -25.39
N LEU A 739 27.61 -21.62 -24.71
CA LEU A 739 28.61 -20.57 -24.80
C LEU A 739 29.96 -21.06 -24.25
N VAL A 740 30.98 -21.09 -25.12
CA VAL A 740 32.36 -21.26 -24.70
C VAL A 740 32.94 -19.89 -24.34
N VAL A 741 33.15 -19.64 -23.05
CA VAL A 741 33.65 -18.35 -22.57
C VAL A 741 35.13 -18.19 -22.93
N SER A 742 35.46 -17.13 -23.68
CA SER A 742 36.84 -16.80 -24.04
C SER A 742 37.69 -16.48 -22.82
N GLU A 743 38.95 -16.92 -22.77
CA GLU A 743 39.93 -16.51 -21.75
C GLU A 743 40.44 -15.08 -21.97
N ASP A 744 40.40 -14.57 -23.21
CA ASP A 744 40.74 -13.18 -23.55
C ASP A 744 39.60 -12.22 -23.17
N GLY A 745 39.88 -11.28 -22.27
CA GLY A 745 38.93 -10.29 -21.77
C GLY A 745 38.47 -9.28 -22.81
N GLU A 746 39.33 -8.90 -23.76
CA GLU A 746 38.93 -7.99 -24.85
C GLU A 746 37.95 -8.68 -25.79
N ALA A 747 38.22 -9.94 -26.14
CA ALA A 747 37.31 -10.75 -26.94
C ALA A 747 35.95 -10.95 -26.23
N ARG A 748 35.94 -11.19 -24.91
CA ARG A 748 34.70 -11.27 -24.11
C ARG A 748 33.92 -9.96 -24.15
N PHE A 749 34.60 -8.83 -23.93
CA PHE A 749 33.97 -7.52 -23.93
C PHE A 749 33.30 -7.21 -25.28
N LYS A 750 34.01 -7.42 -26.39
CA LYS A 750 33.45 -7.23 -27.74
C LYS A 750 32.28 -8.15 -28.03
N TRP A 751 32.36 -9.41 -27.59
CA TRP A 751 31.26 -10.34 -27.74
C TRP A 751 30.01 -9.86 -26.98
N LEU A 752 30.17 -9.36 -25.76
CA LEU A 752 29.06 -8.78 -24.99
C LEU A 752 28.46 -7.54 -25.69
N GLU A 753 29.28 -6.65 -26.28
CA GLU A 753 28.81 -5.51 -27.09
C GLU A 753 27.99 -5.93 -28.33
N GLU A 754 28.24 -7.13 -28.86
CA GLU A 754 27.46 -7.69 -29.97
C GLU A 754 26.16 -8.35 -29.51
N LYS A 755 26.09 -8.83 -28.26
CA LYS A 755 24.88 -9.50 -27.73
C LYS A 755 23.93 -8.55 -27.02
N ILE A 756 24.47 -7.61 -26.25
CA ILE A 756 23.71 -6.62 -25.48
C ILE A 756 23.60 -5.37 -26.35
N THR A 757 22.56 -5.36 -27.18
CA THR A 757 22.43 -4.47 -28.34
C THR A 757 21.10 -3.71 -28.31
N PHE A 758 20.92 -2.81 -29.27
CA PHE A 758 19.66 -2.10 -29.50
C PHE A 758 19.18 -1.33 -28.25
N MET A 759 18.10 -1.74 -27.59
CA MET A 759 17.54 -1.03 -26.42
C MET A 759 18.31 -1.28 -25.12
N TYR A 760 19.18 -2.29 -25.08
CA TYR A 760 19.92 -2.72 -23.88
C TYR A 760 21.32 -2.15 -23.75
N ARG A 761 21.73 -1.36 -24.74
CA ARG A 761 23.05 -0.75 -24.81
C ARG A 761 23.01 0.73 -24.52
#